data_AF-A0A1B6F6X6-F1
#
_entry.id   AF-A0A1B6F6X6-F1
#
_cell.length_a   1.000
_cell.length_b   1.000
_cell.length_c   1.000
_cell.angle_alpha   90.00
_cell.angle_beta   90.00
_cell.angle_gamma   90.00
#
_symmetry.space_group_name_H-M   'P 1'
#
loop_
_entity.id
_entity.type
_entity.pdbx_description
1 polymer ?
#
loop_
_entity_poly.entity_id
_entity_poly.type
_entity_poly.pdbx_seq_one_letter_code
_entity_poly.pdbx_strand_id
1 'polypeptide(L)'
;FEVTLDHIEQTTHMTPHLRIGWANTAGYIPYPGGGEKWGGNGVGDDLYSFGFDGAYLWSGGRKTIVMPNSVEPYIKKGDVIGVALDLTVPIMTFTFNGIPIQGCFRDFNLDGMFFPCISCSSKLSCRFLLGGDHGRLKYVPPDEFSPLVECLLPQQVLSIDPCFYFGNLNKVVLSGPWHVEDDTAFVPTPVDTSMINLPSYIENIRDRLAENIHEMWAMNKIEAGWMYGERRDDIRKIHPCLIQFERLPPAEKRYDTQLAVQTLKTILALGYHISMDKPPSRIKNIRLPNEPFMQSNGYKPAPLDLSAINLNPKMEELVDQLAENTHNLWAKERIQQHWTYGLNEDPDMLRSPHLVPYSKVDEAIKKANRDTASETVRTLLVYGYNLDPPTGEQHEALLAEGLRLRQQSFRTYRVEKNYAVTNGKWYFEFEILTAGPMRVGWARADCPPGSQIGSDEYSWAFDGFNEEKVYLGTAESFGRQWQVADVVGVFLDLQDHTISFSLNGELLMDALGGETTFADVQGDGFVPAFTLGVGQKAKLTFGQDVNTLKYFTTCGLQEGYEPFCVNMNRPVTYWYTRDQPIFENTDDYADTRIDVTRIPAGSDTPPCLKISHNTFETMEKANWEFLRLSLPVICQSTFIDESEKVRRWQEIKIRQHR
;
A
#
# COMPACT_ATOMS: atom_id res chain seq x y z
N PHE A 1 -9.66 -11.53 -17.52
CA PHE A 1 -10.85 -11.97 -16.74
C PHE A 1 -12.10 -11.79 -17.58
N GLU A 2 -13.24 -12.34 -17.16
CA GLU A 2 -14.54 -12.09 -17.79
C GLU A 2 -15.56 -11.55 -16.78
N VAL A 3 -16.56 -10.85 -17.27
CA VAL A 3 -17.73 -10.41 -16.50
C VAL A 3 -18.98 -10.82 -17.25
N THR A 4 -19.97 -11.38 -16.54
CA THR A 4 -21.28 -11.71 -17.13
C THR A 4 -22.40 -10.94 -16.44
N LEU A 5 -23.37 -10.47 -17.23
CA LEU A 5 -24.53 -9.74 -16.73
C LEU A 5 -25.67 -10.72 -16.43
N ASP A 6 -26.10 -10.81 -15.17
CA ASP A 6 -27.19 -11.70 -14.75
C ASP A 6 -28.55 -10.99 -14.72
N HIS A 7 -28.55 -9.69 -14.40
CA HIS A 7 -29.78 -8.91 -14.28
C HIS A 7 -29.52 -7.43 -14.57
N ILE A 8 -30.46 -6.83 -15.30
CA ILE A 8 -30.53 -5.40 -15.58
C ILE A 8 -31.99 -4.95 -15.52
N GLU A 9 -32.26 -3.92 -14.73
CA GLU A 9 -33.58 -3.31 -14.59
C GLU A 9 -33.43 -1.80 -14.67
N GLN A 10 -34.22 -1.15 -15.52
CA GLN A 10 -34.28 0.30 -15.59
C GLN A 10 -35.28 0.83 -14.57
N THR A 11 -34.79 1.49 -13.52
CA THR A 11 -35.59 2.04 -12.43
C THR A 11 -35.95 3.51 -12.59
N THR A 12 -35.26 4.22 -13.49
CA THR A 12 -35.42 5.66 -13.71
C THR A 12 -35.59 5.97 -15.20
N HIS A 13 -35.85 7.23 -15.52
CA HIS A 13 -35.89 7.71 -16.91
C HIS A 13 -34.52 7.64 -17.61
N MET A 14 -33.44 7.46 -16.86
CA MET A 14 -32.08 7.32 -17.40
C MET A 14 -31.77 5.86 -17.71
N THR A 15 -30.95 5.65 -18.74
CA THR A 15 -30.43 4.32 -19.07
C THR A 15 -29.50 3.82 -17.96
N PRO A 16 -29.58 2.52 -17.60
CA PRO A 16 -28.68 1.96 -16.60
C PRO A 16 -27.21 2.10 -17.02
N HIS A 17 -26.39 2.65 -16.13
CA HIS A 17 -24.93 2.72 -16.31
C HIS A 17 -24.30 1.36 -16.01
N LEU A 18 -23.49 0.85 -16.93
CA LEU A 18 -22.61 -0.32 -16.75
C LEU A 18 -21.34 -0.13 -17.59
N ARG A 19 -20.17 -0.10 -16.94
CA ARG A 19 -18.87 -0.15 -17.61
C ARG A 19 -17.96 -1.13 -16.89
N ILE A 20 -17.25 -1.92 -17.68
CA ILE A 20 -16.34 -2.98 -17.23
C ILE A 20 -14.96 -2.71 -17.79
N GLY A 21 -13.91 -2.89 -17.01
CA GLY A 21 -12.54 -2.77 -17.49
C GLY A 21 -11.51 -2.76 -16.36
N TRP A 22 -10.45 -1.98 -16.53
CA TRP A 22 -9.34 -1.90 -15.58
C TRP A 22 -9.21 -0.49 -15.00
N ALA A 23 -8.73 -0.40 -13.76
CA ALA A 23 -8.33 0.86 -13.16
C ALA A 23 -6.99 0.73 -12.43
N ASN A 24 -6.26 1.84 -12.37
CA ASN A 24 -4.91 1.91 -11.82
C ASN A 24 -4.90 2.66 -10.47
N THR A 25 -4.27 2.06 -9.45
CA THR A 25 -4.16 2.63 -8.09
C THR A 25 -3.41 3.95 -8.00
N ALA A 26 -2.57 4.30 -8.98
CA ALA A 26 -1.80 5.55 -8.98
C ALA A 26 -2.68 6.80 -9.08
N GLY A 27 -3.92 6.69 -9.58
CA GLY A 27 -4.78 7.86 -9.71
C GLY A 27 -6.28 7.61 -9.83
N TYR A 28 -6.74 6.35 -9.92
CA TYR A 28 -8.17 6.06 -9.94
C TYR A 28 -8.77 6.18 -8.53
N ILE A 29 -9.53 7.24 -8.29
CA ILE A 29 -10.32 7.41 -7.06
C ILE A 29 -11.75 7.83 -7.45
N PRO A 30 -12.73 6.91 -7.38
CA PRO A 30 -14.10 7.20 -7.76
C PRO A 30 -14.82 7.89 -6.60
N TYR A 31 -14.51 9.17 -6.39
CA TYR A 31 -15.20 9.98 -5.38
C TYR A 31 -16.72 9.95 -5.63
N PRO A 32 -17.52 9.52 -4.65
CA PRO A 32 -18.97 9.50 -4.79
C PRO A 32 -19.53 10.93 -4.88
N GLY A 33 -20.47 11.17 -5.79
CA GLY A 33 -21.12 12.47 -5.98
C GLY A 33 -20.73 13.16 -7.30
N GLY A 34 -19.99 14.27 -7.23
CA GLY A 34 -19.64 15.12 -8.38
C GLY A 34 -18.25 14.84 -8.96
N GLY A 35 -18.24 14.17 -10.11
CA GLY A 35 -17.08 14.04 -10.98
C GLY A 35 -16.73 15.34 -11.73
N GLU A 36 -15.76 15.28 -12.64
CA GLU A 36 -15.41 16.43 -13.50
C GLU A 36 -16.55 16.84 -14.45
N LYS A 37 -17.54 15.95 -14.63
CA LYS A 37 -18.71 16.13 -15.48
C LYS A 37 -19.99 15.89 -14.66
N TRP A 38 -21.07 15.52 -15.33
CA TRP A 38 -22.35 15.26 -14.69
C TRP A 38 -22.38 13.87 -14.05
N GLY A 39 -22.71 13.79 -12.76
CA GLY A 39 -22.76 12.53 -12.00
C GLY A 39 -21.41 12.13 -11.38
N GLY A 40 -21.38 10.95 -10.76
CA GLY A 40 -20.18 10.40 -10.13
C GLY A 40 -19.25 9.74 -11.15
N ASN A 41 -17.95 9.81 -10.91
CA ASN A 41 -16.95 9.14 -11.75
C ASN A 41 -17.11 7.61 -11.65
N GLY A 42 -17.27 6.95 -12.79
CA GLY A 42 -17.17 5.52 -12.97
C GLY A 42 -15.87 5.12 -13.68
N VAL A 43 -15.81 3.87 -14.15
CA VAL A 43 -14.66 3.37 -14.92
C VAL A 43 -14.63 4.10 -16.28
N GLY A 44 -13.47 4.64 -16.65
CA GLY A 44 -13.25 5.36 -17.91
C GLY A 44 -13.55 6.86 -17.87
N ASP A 45 -13.85 7.43 -16.69
CA ASP A 45 -14.11 8.87 -16.55
C ASP A 45 -12.83 9.69 -16.28
N ASP A 46 -11.74 9.04 -15.88
CA ASP A 46 -10.41 9.64 -15.72
C ASP A 46 -9.37 8.96 -16.64
N LEU A 47 -8.11 9.41 -16.56
CA LEU A 47 -7.00 8.86 -17.33
C LEU A 47 -6.37 7.60 -16.72
N TYR A 48 -6.79 7.22 -15.52
CA TYR A 48 -6.28 6.05 -14.78
C TYR A 48 -7.23 4.85 -14.85
N SER A 49 -8.37 4.99 -15.52
CA SER A 49 -9.35 3.93 -15.72
C SER A 49 -9.78 3.82 -17.17
N PHE A 50 -10.08 2.59 -17.56
CA PHE A 50 -10.32 2.20 -18.95
C PHE A 50 -11.54 1.29 -19.00
N GLY A 51 -12.63 1.77 -19.59
CA GLY A 51 -13.93 1.11 -19.54
C GLY A 51 -14.50 0.76 -20.90
N PHE A 52 -15.32 -0.29 -20.93
CA PHE A 52 -16.16 -0.67 -22.06
C PHE A 52 -17.60 -0.88 -21.60
N ASP A 53 -18.57 -0.36 -22.35
CA ASP A 53 -20.01 -0.41 -22.02
C ASP A 53 -20.85 -1.27 -22.99
N GLY A 54 -20.21 -2.06 -23.86
CA GLY A 54 -20.88 -2.83 -24.92
C GLY A 54 -20.90 -2.13 -26.28
N ALA A 55 -20.74 -0.80 -26.33
CA ALA A 55 -20.78 0.00 -27.56
C ALA A 55 -19.54 0.88 -27.78
N TYR A 56 -19.03 1.44 -26.68
CA TYR A 56 -17.98 2.45 -26.64
C TYR A 56 -16.86 2.06 -25.68
N LEU A 57 -15.64 2.44 -26.06
CA LEU A 57 -14.50 2.52 -25.15
C LEU A 57 -14.47 3.89 -24.47
N TRP A 58 -14.23 3.90 -23.17
CA TRP A 58 -14.24 5.08 -22.29
C TRP A 58 -12.88 5.29 -21.61
N SER A 59 -12.34 6.51 -21.75
CA SER A 59 -11.17 6.99 -21.00
C SER A 59 -11.20 8.53 -20.97
N GLY A 60 -10.78 9.14 -19.84
CA GLY A 60 -10.81 10.59 -19.64
C GLY A 60 -12.19 11.22 -19.83
N GLY A 61 -13.26 10.45 -19.56
CA GLY A 61 -14.64 10.84 -19.78
C GLY A 61 -15.00 11.06 -21.25
N ARG A 62 -14.17 10.60 -22.19
CA ARG A 62 -14.45 10.58 -23.63
C ARG A 62 -14.83 9.17 -24.04
N LYS A 63 -15.75 9.07 -25.00
CA LYS A 63 -16.21 7.81 -25.56
C LYS A 63 -15.83 7.67 -27.03
N THR A 64 -15.34 6.51 -27.41
CA THR A 64 -15.00 6.15 -28.80
C THR A 64 -15.84 4.96 -29.22
N ILE A 65 -16.56 5.09 -30.33
CA ILE A 65 -17.44 4.02 -30.82
C ILE A 65 -16.61 2.87 -31.38
N VAL A 66 -16.90 1.65 -30.91
CA VAL A 66 -16.20 0.42 -31.34
C VAL A 66 -17.17 -0.65 -31.84
N MET A 67 -18.47 -0.51 -31.51
CA MET A 67 -19.55 -1.36 -32.02
C MET A 67 -20.65 -0.47 -32.64
N PRO A 68 -20.51 -0.04 -33.91
CA PRO A 68 -21.37 0.98 -34.52
C PRO A 68 -22.84 0.59 -34.69
N ASN A 69 -23.15 -0.71 -34.66
CA ASN A 69 -24.50 -1.26 -34.84
C ASN A 69 -25.14 -1.75 -33.53
N SER A 70 -24.61 -1.30 -32.38
CA SER A 70 -25.14 -1.66 -31.07
C SER A 70 -26.44 -0.91 -30.76
N VAL A 71 -27.35 -1.56 -30.03
CA VAL A 71 -28.67 -1.01 -29.65
C VAL A 71 -28.82 -1.11 -28.14
N GLU A 72 -29.32 -0.03 -27.50
CA GLU A 72 -29.52 0.01 -26.06
C GLU A 72 -30.64 -0.96 -25.58
N PRO A 73 -30.48 -1.61 -24.40
CA PRO A 73 -29.26 -1.66 -23.59
C PRO A 73 -28.16 -2.44 -24.32
N TYR A 74 -26.95 -1.86 -24.37
CA TYR A 74 -25.82 -2.40 -25.14
C TYR A 74 -25.35 -3.77 -24.63
N ILE A 75 -25.44 -3.99 -23.31
CA ILE A 75 -25.14 -5.26 -22.64
C ILE A 75 -26.47 -5.81 -22.12
N LYS A 76 -26.76 -7.06 -22.46
CA LYS A 76 -28.00 -7.76 -22.10
C LYS A 76 -27.72 -8.93 -21.16
N LYS A 77 -28.77 -9.39 -20.49
CA LYS A 77 -28.69 -10.56 -19.63
C LYS A 77 -28.12 -11.75 -20.38
N GLY A 78 -27.08 -12.37 -19.83
CA GLY A 78 -26.38 -13.52 -20.40
C GLY A 78 -25.13 -13.15 -21.18
N ASP A 79 -24.97 -11.88 -21.59
CA ASP A 79 -23.78 -11.41 -22.28
C ASP A 79 -22.54 -11.50 -21.37
N VAL A 80 -21.39 -11.60 -22.03
CA VAL A 80 -20.09 -11.80 -21.41
C VAL A 80 -19.10 -10.84 -22.03
N ILE A 81 -18.40 -10.10 -21.18
CA ILE A 81 -17.32 -9.21 -21.58
C ILE A 81 -16.03 -9.81 -21.08
N GLY A 82 -15.13 -10.17 -22.00
CA GLY A 82 -13.76 -10.52 -21.68
C GLY A 82 -12.87 -9.28 -21.72
N VAL A 83 -11.95 -9.19 -20.78
CA VAL A 83 -10.97 -8.11 -20.70
C VAL A 83 -9.59 -8.73 -20.51
N ALA A 84 -8.66 -8.40 -21.41
CA ALA A 84 -7.28 -8.86 -21.40
C ALA A 84 -6.33 -7.65 -21.28
N LEU A 85 -5.31 -7.79 -20.45
CA LEU A 85 -4.32 -6.78 -20.14
C LEU A 85 -2.93 -7.35 -20.40
N ASP A 86 -2.18 -6.69 -21.28
CA ASP A 86 -0.77 -6.97 -21.56
C ASP A 86 0.06 -5.79 -21.07
N LEU A 87 0.95 -6.04 -20.11
CA LEU A 87 1.83 -5.04 -19.52
C LEU A 87 3.19 -4.95 -20.22
N THR A 88 3.51 -5.86 -21.15
CA THR A 88 4.77 -5.84 -21.92
C THR A 88 4.73 -4.83 -23.07
N VAL A 89 3.60 -4.72 -23.77
CA VAL A 89 3.35 -3.73 -24.85
C VAL A 89 2.40 -2.59 -24.40
N PRO A 90 2.13 -2.46 -23.10
CA PRO A 90 0.93 -1.81 -22.53
C PRO A 90 -0.31 -1.77 -23.43
N ILE A 91 -1.04 -2.88 -23.54
CA ILE A 91 -2.28 -2.98 -24.34
C ILE A 91 -3.43 -3.58 -23.53
N MET A 92 -4.61 -2.94 -23.59
CA MET A 92 -5.87 -3.52 -23.09
C MET A 92 -6.82 -3.82 -24.24
N THR A 93 -7.26 -5.08 -24.30
CA THR A 93 -8.21 -5.55 -25.32
C THR A 93 -9.47 -6.09 -24.68
N PHE A 94 -10.57 -6.02 -25.43
CA PHE A 94 -11.89 -6.44 -24.98
C PHE A 94 -12.48 -7.44 -25.97
N THR A 95 -13.25 -8.38 -25.45
CA THR A 95 -14.08 -9.30 -26.23
C THR A 95 -15.52 -9.18 -25.78
N PHE A 96 -16.45 -9.27 -26.72
CA PHE A 96 -17.89 -9.28 -26.45
C PHE A 96 -18.46 -10.62 -26.94
N ASN A 97 -18.95 -11.44 -26.00
CA ASN A 97 -19.39 -12.81 -26.25
C ASN A 97 -18.35 -13.66 -27.00
N GLY A 98 -17.08 -13.53 -26.62
CA GLY A 98 -15.95 -14.25 -27.22
C GLY A 98 -15.41 -13.65 -28.52
N ILE A 99 -16.05 -12.61 -29.06
CA ILE A 99 -15.62 -11.94 -30.30
C ILE A 99 -14.77 -10.71 -29.93
N PRO A 100 -13.53 -10.59 -30.41
CA PRO A 100 -12.71 -9.40 -30.22
C PRO A 100 -13.38 -8.15 -30.80
N ILE A 101 -13.40 -7.04 -30.05
CA ILE A 101 -13.97 -5.78 -30.53
C ILE A 101 -12.96 -4.98 -31.36
N GLN A 102 -13.45 -4.07 -32.20
CA GLN A 102 -12.61 -3.18 -33.00
C GLN A 102 -12.15 -1.98 -32.16
N GLY A 103 -11.20 -2.20 -31.25
CA GLY A 103 -10.59 -1.15 -30.45
C GLY A 103 -9.77 -1.71 -29.28
N CYS A 104 -8.76 -0.95 -28.86
CA CYS A 104 -7.93 -1.26 -27.70
C CYS A 104 -7.42 0.04 -27.07
N PHE A 105 -7.04 -0.03 -25.79
CA PHE A 105 -6.24 1.02 -25.17
C PHE A 105 -4.76 0.64 -25.29
N ARG A 106 -3.91 1.62 -25.56
CA ARG A 106 -2.46 1.47 -25.66
C ARG A 106 -1.76 2.60 -24.93
N ASP A 107 -0.49 2.41 -24.62
CA ASP A 107 0.41 3.46 -24.10
C ASP A 107 -0.14 4.12 -22.81
N PHE A 108 -0.78 3.33 -21.95
CA PHE A 108 -1.25 3.78 -20.64
C PHE A 108 -0.13 3.74 -19.59
N ASN A 109 -0.29 4.51 -18.52
CA ASN A 109 0.67 4.56 -17.43
C ASN A 109 0.80 3.20 -16.72
N LEU A 110 2.03 2.80 -16.42
CA LEU A 110 2.37 1.58 -15.68
C LEU A 110 2.74 1.86 -14.22
N ASP A 111 2.74 3.12 -13.78
CA ASP A 111 2.90 3.44 -12.36
C ASP A 111 1.70 2.90 -11.58
N GLY A 112 1.93 2.20 -10.48
CA GLY A 112 0.87 1.59 -9.68
C GLY A 112 0.39 0.23 -10.20
N MET A 113 -0.69 -0.27 -9.60
CA MET A 113 -1.23 -1.60 -9.84
C MET A 113 -2.58 -1.53 -10.55
N PHE A 114 -2.84 -2.49 -11.43
CA PHE A 114 -4.10 -2.59 -12.15
C PHE A 114 -5.06 -3.57 -11.48
N PHE A 115 -6.31 -3.14 -11.30
CA PHE A 115 -7.39 -3.96 -10.75
C PHE A 115 -8.57 -4.08 -11.73
N PRO A 116 -9.24 -5.25 -11.79
CA PRO A 116 -10.49 -5.40 -12.52
C PRO A 116 -11.58 -4.57 -11.84
N CYS A 117 -12.25 -3.70 -12.59
CA CYS A 117 -13.26 -2.80 -12.06
C CYS A 117 -14.57 -2.88 -12.84
N ILE A 118 -15.67 -2.77 -12.10
CA ILE A 118 -17.03 -2.62 -12.64
C ILE A 118 -17.63 -1.36 -12.03
N SER A 119 -18.10 -0.46 -12.88
CA SER A 119 -18.99 0.63 -12.44
C SER A 119 -20.40 0.32 -12.92
N CYS A 120 -21.36 0.25 -12.01
CA CYS A 120 -22.75 -0.05 -12.33
C CYS A 120 -23.72 0.82 -11.52
N SER A 121 -24.84 1.17 -12.13
CA SER A 121 -25.95 1.86 -11.46
C SER A 121 -26.80 0.91 -10.61
N SER A 122 -27.87 1.42 -9.99
CA SER A 122 -28.78 0.64 -9.14
C SER A 122 -29.51 -0.47 -9.91
N LYS A 123 -29.79 -1.60 -9.24
CA LYS A 123 -30.55 -2.76 -9.79
C LYS A 123 -29.88 -3.47 -10.97
N LEU A 124 -28.54 -3.52 -10.98
CA LEU A 124 -27.77 -4.40 -11.84
C LEU A 124 -27.14 -5.51 -11.01
N SER A 125 -27.00 -6.69 -11.61
CA SER A 125 -26.26 -7.82 -11.04
C SER A 125 -25.29 -8.36 -12.07
N CYS A 126 -24.00 -8.28 -11.77
CA CYS A 126 -22.93 -8.83 -12.58
C CYS A 126 -22.13 -9.85 -11.76
N ARG A 127 -21.50 -10.81 -12.43
CA ARG A 127 -20.55 -11.74 -11.82
C ARG A 127 -19.20 -11.65 -12.52
N PHE A 128 -18.15 -11.56 -11.73
CA PHE A 128 -16.79 -11.83 -12.19
C PHE A 128 -16.61 -13.32 -12.45
N LEU A 129 -15.89 -13.64 -13.52
CA LEU A 129 -15.34 -14.96 -13.82
C LEU A 129 -13.84 -14.78 -13.93
N LEU A 130 -13.09 -15.16 -12.90
CA LEU A 130 -11.65 -14.91 -12.81
C LEU A 130 -10.80 -16.10 -13.25
N GLY A 131 -11.40 -17.29 -13.38
CA GLY A 131 -10.73 -18.56 -13.62
C GLY A 131 -10.74 -19.48 -12.41
N GLY A 132 -10.30 -20.73 -12.61
CA GLY A 132 -10.24 -21.75 -11.56
C GLY A 132 -11.58 -21.96 -10.85
N ASP A 133 -11.52 -22.04 -9.52
CA ASP A 133 -12.70 -22.16 -8.65
C ASP A 133 -13.45 -20.83 -8.45
N HIS A 134 -12.87 -19.70 -8.88
CA HIS A 134 -13.43 -18.36 -8.78
C HIS A 134 -14.20 -17.93 -10.04
N GLY A 135 -14.91 -18.90 -10.63
CA GLY A 135 -15.71 -18.73 -11.82
C GLY A 135 -14.96 -19.12 -13.09
N ARG A 136 -15.35 -20.26 -13.66
CA ARG A 136 -14.82 -20.74 -14.93
C ARG A 136 -15.12 -19.74 -16.05
N LEU A 137 -14.09 -19.39 -16.81
CA LEU A 137 -14.23 -18.56 -18.02
C LEU A 137 -15.12 -19.28 -19.04
N LYS A 138 -16.04 -18.52 -19.64
CA LYS A 138 -16.96 -19.03 -20.67
C LYS A 138 -16.27 -19.15 -22.03
N TYR A 139 -15.30 -18.28 -22.29
CA TYR A 139 -14.48 -18.31 -23.49
C TYR A 139 -13.03 -18.63 -23.13
N VAL A 140 -12.30 -19.15 -24.12
CA VAL A 140 -10.88 -19.48 -23.95
C VAL A 140 -10.09 -18.18 -23.88
N PRO A 141 -9.17 -18.01 -22.91
CA PRO A 141 -8.22 -16.90 -22.92
C PRO A 141 -7.48 -16.82 -24.25
N PRO A 142 -7.12 -15.62 -24.74
CA PRO A 142 -6.22 -15.50 -25.88
C PRO A 142 -4.88 -16.20 -25.62
N ASP A 143 -4.17 -16.58 -26.69
CA ASP A 143 -2.86 -17.21 -26.58
C ASP A 143 -1.91 -16.34 -25.75
N GLU A 144 -1.10 -16.97 -24.87
CA GLU A 144 -0.18 -16.31 -23.91
C GLU A 144 -0.86 -15.58 -22.74
N PHE A 145 -2.19 -15.53 -22.66
CA PHE A 145 -2.90 -14.97 -21.51
C PHE A 145 -3.28 -16.03 -20.48
N SER A 146 -3.11 -15.69 -19.21
CA SER A 146 -3.56 -16.52 -18.09
C SER A 146 -4.89 -16.01 -17.53
N PRO A 147 -5.75 -16.89 -17.01
CA PRO A 147 -6.88 -16.46 -16.17
C PRO A 147 -6.38 -15.60 -14.99
N LEU A 148 -7.17 -14.62 -14.56
CA LEU A 148 -6.72 -13.65 -13.55
C LEU A 148 -6.49 -14.31 -12.18
N VAL A 149 -7.15 -15.42 -11.88
CA VAL A 149 -6.94 -16.18 -10.65
C VAL A 149 -5.48 -16.60 -10.43
N GLU A 150 -4.70 -16.74 -11.51
CA GLU A 150 -3.28 -17.14 -11.44
C GLU A 150 -2.38 -16.09 -10.78
N CYS A 151 -2.87 -14.85 -10.58
CA CYS A 151 -2.11 -13.80 -9.88
C CYS A 151 -2.40 -13.75 -8.37
N LEU A 152 -3.27 -14.61 -7.84
CA LEU A 152 -3.54 -14.65 -6.40
C LEU A 152 -2.30 -15.09 -5.65
N LEU A 153 -1.87 -14.30 -4.66
CA LEU A 153 -0.71 -14.64 -3.86
C LEU A 153 -1.00 -15.78 -2.87
N PRO A 154 0.04 -16.48 -2.38
CA PRO A 154 -0.12 -17.49 -1.33
C PRO A 154 -0.90 -16.92 -0.14
N GLN A 155 -1.84 -17.72 0.38
CA GLN A 155 -2.74 -17.38 1.50
C GLN A 155 -3.66 -16.15 1.29
N GLN A 156 -3.61 -15.48 0.14
CA GLN A 156 -4.50 -14.37 -0.17
C GLN A 156 -5.92 -14.88 -0.42
N VAL A 157 -6.90 -14.26 0.24
CA VAL A 157 -8.31 -14.56 0.03
C VAL A 157 -8.89 -13.54 -0.93
N LEU A 158 -9.43 -14.02 -2.07
CA LEU A 158 -10.09 -13.15 -3.03
C LEU A 158 -11.32 -12.48 -2.40
N SER A 159 -11.34 -11.14 -2.39
CA SER A 159 -12.46 -10.30 -1.99
C SER A 159 -12.92 -9.40 -3.14
N ILE A 160 -14.18 -8.93 -3.05
CA ILE A 160 -14.69 -7.86 -3.91
C ILE A 160 -14.91 -6.64 -3.02
N ASP A 161 -14.04 -5.66 -3.17
CA ASP A 161 -14.04 -4.48 -2.34
C ASP A 161 -14.49 -3.23 -3.11
N PRO A 162 -15.21 -2.31 -2.46
CA PRO A 162 -15.57 -1.04 -3.08
C PRO A 162 -14.32 -0.16 -3.28
N CYS A 163 -14.16 0.41 -4.48
CA CYS A 163 -13.05 1.31 -4.81
C CYS A 163 -13.04 2.60 -3.96
N PHE A 164 -14.17 2.97 -3.36
CA PHE A 164 -14.27 4.03 -2.37
C PHE A 164 -15.31 3.67 -1.31
N TYR A 165 -14.95 3.75 -0.03
CA TYR A 165 -15.79 3.30 1.09
C TYR A 165 -15.79 4.31 2.24
N PHE A 166 -16.97 4.68 2.72
CA PHE A 166 -17.16 5.53 3.91
C PHE A 166 -17.44 4.76 5.19
N GLY A 167 -17.64 3.43 5.13
CA GLY A 167 -18.22 2.68 6.25
C GLY A 167 -19.70 2.37 6.06
N ASN A 168 -20.34 1.91 7.13
CA ASN A 168 -21.77 1.64 7.17
C ASN A 168 -22.52 2.87 7.70
N LEU A 169 -22.87 3.77 6.79
CA LEU A 169 -23.56 5.03 7.11
C LEU A 169 -24.91 4.82 7.81
N ASN A 170 -25.64 3.75 7.50
CA ASN A 170 -26.92 3.43 8.15
C ASN A 170 -26.77 3.13 9.65
N LYS A 171 -25.58 2.71 10.09
CA LYS A 171 -25.25 2.46 11.49
C LYS A 171 -24.37 3.55 12.10
N VAL A 172 -24.14 4.66 11.37
CA VAL A 172 -23.22 5.74 11.74
C VAL A 172 -21.81 5.21 12.03
N VAL A 173 -21.40 4.19 11.27
CA VAL A 173 -20.06 3.61 11.32
C VAL A 173 -19.27 4.19 10.16
N LEU A 174 -18.26 4.98 10.47
CA LEU A 174 -17.40 5.63 9.50
C LEU A 174 -16.05 4.92 9.42
N SER A 175 -15.43 4.96 8.24
CA SER A 175 -14.12 4.37 8.00
C SER A 175 -13.13 5.39 7.45
N GLY A 176 -11.84 5.19 7.75
CA GLY A 176 -10.76 5.82 7.01
C GLY A 176 -10.66 5.27 5.58
N PRO A 177 -9.58 5.63 4.87
CA PRO A 177 -9.25 5.05 3.57
C PRO A 177 -9.19 3.51 3.64
N TRP A 178 -9.59 2.84 2.56
CA TRP A 178 -9.50 1.38 2.50
C TRP A 178 -8.03 0.96 2.47
N HIS A 179 -7.70 -0.12 3.19
CA HIS A 179 -6.36 -0.69 3.12
C HIS A 179 -6.19 -1.42 1.80
N VAL A 180 -5.47 -0.80 0.86
CA VAL A 180 -4.99 -1.48 -0.34
C VAL A 180 -3.67 -2.14 0.06
N GLU A 181 -3.61 -3.47 0.02
CA GLU A 181 -2.34 -4.16 0.18
C GLU A 181 -1.42 -3.73 -0.95
N ASP A 182 -0.26 -3.15 -0.58
CA ASP A 182 0.75 -2.74 -1.55
C ASP A 182 1.51 -3.98 -2.02
N ASP A 183 0.83 -4.79 -2.83
CA ASP A 183 1.43 -5.90 -3.56
C ASP A 183 2.25 -5.32 -4.71
N THR A 184 3.37 -4.66 -4.38
CA THR A 184 4.35 -4.28 -5.39
C THR A 184 4.80 -5.56 -6.11
N ALA A 185 4.93 -5.50 -7.44
CA ALA A 185 5.50 -6.59 -8.21
C ALA A 185 6.80 -7.07 -7.55
N PHE A 186 6.89 -8.37 -7.24
CA PHE A 186 8.04 -8.91 -6.54
C PHE A 186 9.29 -8.80 -7.43
N VAL A 187 10.15 -7.84 -7.08
CA VAL A 187 11.48 -7.71 -7.66
C VAL A 187 12.45 -8.13 -6.57
N PRO A 188 13.11 -9.30 -6.68
CA PRO A 188 14.04 -9.73 -5.66
C PRO A 188 15.23 -8.77 -5.60
N THR A 189 15.54 -8.30 -4.40
CA THR A 189 16.66 -7.42 -4.11
C THR A 189 17.69 -8.15 -3.24
N PRO A 190 18.52 -9.04 -3.81
CA PRO A 190 19.65 -9.60 -3.08
C PRO A 190 20.57 -8.50 -2.57
N VAL A 191 21.19 -8.75 -1.43
CA VAL A 191 22.20 -7.88 -0.84
C VAL A 191 23.37 -7.75 -1.81
N ASP A 192 23.69 -6.51 -2.21
CA ASP A 192 24.83 -6.25 -3.08
C ASP A 192 26.14 -6.37 -2.29
N THR A 193 27.02 -7.24 -2.77
CA THR A 193 28.35 -7.49 -2.19
C THR A 193 29.49 -7.07 -3.11
N SER A 194 29.20 -6.41 -4.23
CA SER A 194 30.18 -6.06 -5.27
C SER A 194 31.33 -5.20 -4.74
N MET A 195 31.02 -4.27 -3.82
CA MET A 195 31.97 -3.34 -3.22
C MET A 195 32.65 -3.87 -1.94
N ILE A 196 32.27 -5.07 -1.47
CA ILE A 196 32.80 -5.66 -0.25
C ILE A 196 34.05 -6.49 -0.53
N ASN A 197 35.14 -6.12 0.11
CA ASN A 197 36.39 -6.87 0.13
C ASN A 197 36.55 -7.59 1.48
N LEU A 198 36.87 -8.88 1.43
CA LEU A 198 37.09 -9.65 2.66
C LEU A 198 38.51 -9.38 3.21
N PRO A 199 38.64 -9.03 4.50
CA PRO A 199 39.92 -9.04 5.18
C PRO A 199 40.55 -10.44 5.18
N SER A 200 41.88 -10.51 5.13
CA SER A 200 42.63 -11.78 5.07
C SER A 200 42.33 -12.75 6.23
N TYR A 201 42.06 -12.24 7.44
CA TYR A 201 41.69 -13.08 8.59
C TYR A 201 40.30 -13.72 8.45
N ILE A 202 39.41 -13.11 7.67
CA ILE A 202 38.09 -13.66 7.31
C ILE A 202 38.24 -14.63 6.13
N GLU A 203 39.14 -14.37 5.19
CA GLU A 203 39.43 -15.34 4.12
C GLU A 203 39.95 -16.68 4.65
N ASN A 204 40.66 -16.68 5.78
CA ASN A 204 41.17 -17.89 6.41
C ASN A 204 40.06 -18.86 6.87
N ILE A 205 38.87 -18.36 7.25
CA ILE A 205 37.76 -19.24 7.66
C ILE A 205 36.96 -19.79 6.49
N ARG A 206 37.05 -19.16 5.32
CA ARG A 206 36.31 -19.56 4.11
C ARG A 206 36.42 -21.06 3.84
N ASP A 207 37.63 -21.61 3.83
CA ASP A 207 37.85 -23.01 3.46
C ASP A 207 37.30 -23.97 4.52
N ARG A 208 37.34 -23.57 5.81
CA ARG A 208 36.76 -24.33 6.93
C ARG A 208 35.24 -24.27 6.96
N LEU A 209 34.68 -23.12 6.58
CA LEU A 209 33.24 -22.93 6.42
C LEU A 209 32.74 -23.77 5.24
N ALA A 210 33.42 -23.71 4.09
CA ALA A 210 33.10 -24.52 2.91
C ALA A 210 33.19 -26.03 3.21
N GLU A 211 34.23 -26.46 3.95
CA GLU A 211 34.36 -27.83 4.42
C GLU A 211 33.15 -28.25 5.28
N ASN A 212 32.75 -27.45 6.27
CA ASN A 212 31.58 -27.79 7.10
C ASN A 212 30.25 -27.77 6.33
N ILE A 213 30.07 -26.84 5.38
CA ILE A 213 28.91 -26.80 4.48
C ILE A 213 28.82 -28.12 3.68
N HIS A 214 29.94 -28.59 3.14
CA HIS A 214 30.01 -29.84 2.41
C HIS A 214 29.71 -31.06 3.30
N GLU A 215 30.26 -31.10 4.50
CA GLU A 215 30.01 -32.19 5.46
C GLU A 215 28.52 -32.27 5.87
N MET A 216 27.86 -31.12 6.05
CA MET A 216 26.41 -31.05 6.33
C MET A 216 25.57 -31.48 5.13
N TRP A 217 25.90 -30.97 3.94
CA TRP A 217 25.23 -31.39 2.70
C TRP A 217 25.33 -32.91 2.49
N ALA A 218 26.52 -33.49 2.71
CA ALA A 218 26.75 -34.92 2.58
C ALA A 218 25.95 -35.73 3.61
N MET A 219 25.92 -35.28 4.87
CA MET A 219 25.09 -35.89 5.91
C MET A 219 23.62 -35.94 5.52
N ASN A 220 23.03 -34.79 5.14
CA ASN A 220 21.61 -34.68 4.77
C ASN A 220 21.28 -35.52 3.53
N LYS A 221 22.19 -35.60 2.54
CA LYS A 221 22.03 -36.46 1.36
C LYS A 221 22.01 -37.94 1.76
N ILE A 222 22.90 -38.39 2.64
CA ILE A 222 22.93 -39.78 3.06
C ILE A 222 21.68 -40.15 3.88
N GLU A 223 21.20 -39.25 4.74
CA GLU A 223 19.92 -39.43 5.45
C GLU A 223 18.72 -39.57 4.49
N ALA A 224 18.73 -38.82 3.39
CA ALA A 224 17.75 -38.96 2.31
C ALA A 224 17.91 -40.23 1.46
N GLY A 225 18.89 -41.09 1.79
CA GLY A 225 19.16 -42.38 1.16
C GLY A 225 20.09 -42.32 -0.05
N TRP A 226 20.86 -41.24 -0.22
CA TRP A 226 21.87 -41.16 -1.28
C TRP A 226 23.15 -41.91 -0.90
N MET A 227 23.73 -42.59 -1.88
CA MET A 227 24.95 -43.37 -1.74
C MET A 227 26.04 -42.89 -2.70
N TYR A 228 27.30 -43.12 -2.35
CA TYR A 228 28.42 -42.82 -3.22
C TYR A 228 28.45 -43.73 -4.47
N GLY A 229 28.80 -43.14 -5.62
CA GLY A 229 29.21 -43.85 -6.82
C GLY A 229 29.77 -42.92 -7.89
N GLU A 230 30.55 -43.44 -8.82
CA GLU A 230 31.32 -42.62 -9.79
C GLU A 230 30.45 -41.82 -10.78
N ARG A 231 29.21 -42.26 -11.01
CA ARG A 231 28.25 -41.60 -11.92
C ARG A 231 26.98 -41.26 -11.16
N ARG A 232 26.50 -40.03 -11.36
CA ARG A 232 25.24 -39.56 -10.79
C ARG A 232 24.07 -40.34 -11.41
N ASP A 233 23.21 -40.88 -10.56
CA ASP A 233 21.97 -41.58 -10.92
C ASP A 233 20.89 -41.22 -9.91
N ASP A 234 19.94 -40.38 -10.31
CA ASP A 234 18.93 -39.85 -9.39
C ASP A 234 17.86 -40.90 -9.04
N ILE A 235 17.61 -41.91 -9.90
CA ILE A 235 16.65 -43.00 -9.63
C ILE A 235 17.22 -43.95 -8.57
N ARG A 236 18.50 -44.28 -8.69
CA ARG A 236 19.20 -45.16 -7.74
C ARG A 236 19.78 -44.40 -6.55
N LYS A 237 19.57 -43.08 -6.49
CA LYS A 237 20.11 -42.15 -5.49
C LYS A 237 21.64 -42.29 -5.33
N ILE A 238 22.38 -42.20 -6.43
CA ILE A 238 23.84 -42.27 -6.44
C ILE A 238 24.42 -40.88 -6.72
N HIS A 239 25.35 -40.42 -5.89
CA HIS A 239 25.99 -39.11 -6.06
C HIS A 239 27.54 -39.19 -5.95
N PRO A 240 28.30 -38.65 -6.93
CA PRO A 240 29.76 -38.75 -6.96
C PRO A 240 30.46 -37.85 -5.92
N CYS A 241 29.82 -36.76 -5.51
CA CYS A 241 30.39 -35.81 -4.54
C CYS A 241 30.33 -36.26 -3.08
N LEU A 242 29.83 -37.47 -2.77
CA LEU A 242 29.89 -38.06 -1.41
C LEU A 242 31.32 -38.57 -1.10
N ILE A 243 32.27 -37.64 -1.10
CA ILE A 243 33.71 -37.82 -0.86
C ILE A 243 34.23 -36.69 0.04
N GLN A 244 35.45 -36.83 0.54
CA GLN A 244 36.12 -35.78 1.32
C GLN A 244 36.26 -34.48 0.52
N PHE A 245 36.06 -33.33 1.19
CA PHE A 245 36.14 -32.00 0.59
C PHE A 245 37.43 -31.75 -0.22
N GLU A 246 38.57 -32.24 0.26
CA GLU A 246 39.85 -32.09 -0.44
C GLU A 246 39.90 -32.80 -1.81
N ARG A 247 39.09 -33.86 -1.97
CA ARG A 247 39.04 -34.72 -3.16
C ARG A 247 37.91 -34.35 -4.11
N LEU A 248 37.12 -33.32 -3.78
CA LEU A 248 36.05 -32.85 -4.65
C LEU A 248 36.57 -32.43 -6.02
N PRO A 249 35.77 -32.63 -7.08
CA PRO A 249 36.07 -32.05 -8.38
C PRO A 249 36.32 -30.53 -8.26
N PRO A 250 37.26 -29.95 -9.04
CA PRO A 250 37.59 -28.54 -8.93
C PRO A 250 36.40 -27.59 -9.11
N ALA A 251 35.37 -27.99 -9.87
CA ALA A 251 34.15 -27.20 -10.05
C ALA A 251 33.30 -27.17 -8.77
N GLU A 252 33.01 -28.33 -8.19
CA GLU A 252 32.22 -28.47 -6.95
C GLU A 252 32.92 -27.80 -5.76
N LYS A 253 34.23 -28.04 -5.61
CA LYS A 253 35.01 -27.40 -4.56
C LYS A 253 34.98 -25.86 -4.66
N ARG A 254 35.05 -25.34 -5.89
CA ARG A 254 34.94 -23.89 -6.14
C ARG A 254 33.55 -23.36 -5.80
N TYR A 255 32.50 -24.12 -6.08
CA TYR A 255 31.12 -23.76 -5.72
C TYR A 255 30.97 -23.56 -4.21
N ASP A 256 31.36 -24.56 -3.39
CA ASP A 256 31.27 -24.46 -1.92
C ASP A 256 32.12 -23.31 -1.37
N THR A 257 33.33 -23.15 -1.93
CA THR A 257 34.24 -22.06 -1.55
C THR A 257 33.65 -20.69 -1.89
N GLN A 258 33.01 -20.54 -3.05
CA GLN A 258 32.36 -19.29 -3.45
C GLN A 258 31.12 -19.00 -2.61
N LEU A 259 30.32 -20.01 -2.28
CA LEU A 259 29.17 -19.88 -1.38
C LEU A 259 29.60 -19.36 -0.01
N ALA A 260 30.69 -19.90 0.55
CA ALA A 260 31.28 -19.43 1.80
C ALA A 260 31.75 -17.97 1.71
N VAL A 261 32.46 -17.59 0.63
CA VAL A 261 32.88 -16.19 0.40
C VAL A 261 31.68 -15.26 0.33
N GLN A 262 30.67 -15.65 -0.45
CA GLN A 262 29.50 -14.81 -0.69
C GLN A 262 28.73 -14.59 0.63
N THR A 263 28.57 -15.63 1.43
CA THR A 263 27.92 -15.54 2.74
C THR A 263 28.67 -14.58 3.67
N LEU A 264 30.00 -14.68 3.75
CA LEU A 264 30.84 -13.77 4.55
C LEU A 264 30.73 -12.31 4.07
N LYS A 265 30.70 -12.09 2.75
CA LYS A 265 30.50 -10.76 2.19
C LYS A 265 29.11 -10.20 2.49
N THR A 266 28.07 -11.03 2.43
CA THR A 266 26.70 -10.63 2.77
C THR A 266 26.61 -10.19 4.23
N ILE A 267 27.22 -10.92 5.18
CA ILE A 267 27.24 -10.53 6.60
C ILE A 267 27.84 -9.12 6.77
N LEU A 268 28.97 -8.83 6.12
CA LEU A 268 29.60 -7.51 6.16
C LEU A 268 28.75 -6.43 5.47
N ALA A 269 28.11 -6.74 4.34
CA ALA A 269 27.24 -5.83 3.62
C ALA A 269 25.98 -5.45 4.43
N LEU A 270 25.49 -6.37 5.27
CA LEU A 270 24.41 -6.14 6.23
C LEU A 270 24.85 -5.28 7.44
N GLY A 271 26.12 -4.86 7.49
CA GLY A 271 26.65 -3.97 8.52
C GLY A 271 27.15 -4.67 9.78
N TYR A 272 27.19 -6.00 9.81
CA TYR A 272 27.75 -6.75 10.94
C TYR A 272 29.28 -6.67 10.92
N HIS A 273 29.86 -6.50 12.10
CA HIS A 273 31.31 -6.55 12.27
C HIS A 273 31.73 -7.96 12.69
N ILE A 274 32.70 -8.53 11.97
CA ILE A 274 33.24 -9.86 12.27
C ILE A 274 34.54 -9.68 13.04
N SER A 275 34.52 -10.01 14.34
CA SER A 275 35.68 -9.97 15.22
C SER A 275 36.16 -11.40 15.54
N MET A 276 37.44 -11.58 15.82
CA MET A 276 38.03 -12.89 16.10
C MET A 276 38.43 -12.98 17.58
N ASP A 277 37.77 -13.87 18.31
CA ASP A 277 38.12 -14.25 19.67
C ASP A 277 38.97 -15.53 19.68
N LYS A 278 39.54 -15.87 20.85
CA LYS A 278 40.28 -17.13 20.99
C LYS A 278 39.35 -18.31 20.69
N PRO A 279 39.64 -19.15 19.67
CA PRO A 279 38.82 -20.30 19.39
C PRO A 279 38.79 -21.25 20.59
N PRO A 280 37.65 -21.90 20.88
CA PRO A 280 37.54 -22.84 21.98
C PRO A 280 38.58 -23.97 21.81
N SER A 281 39.18 -24.41 22.92
CA SER A 281 40.29 -25.36 22.93
C SER A 281 39.95 -26.75 22.35
N ARG A 282 38.67 -27.06 22.10
CA ARG A 282 38.24 -28.32 21.50
C ARG A 282 36.93 -28.17 20.73
N ILE A 283 37.03 -28.08 19.41
CA ILE A 283 35.90 -28.20 18.48
C ILE A 283 35.50 -29.69 18.39
N LYS A 284 34.20 -29.98 18.49
CA LYS A 284 33.66 -31.35 18.43
C LYS A 284 32.88 -31.53 17.13
N ASN A 285 32.92 -32.75 16.61
CA ASN A 285 32.13 -33.17 15.46
C ASN A 285 31.05 -34.14 15.92
N ILE A 286 29.95 -34.20 15.17
CA ILE A 286 28.86 -35.14 15.39
C ILE A 286 29.36 -36.57 15.18
N ARG A 287 29.05 -37.46 16.12
CA ARG A 287 29.42 -38.88 16.04
C ARG A 287 28.33 -39.67 15.31
N LEU A 288 28.51 -39.86 14.00
CA LEU A 288 27.58 -40.63 13.18
C LEU A 288 27.89 -42.15 13.21
N PRO A 289 26.84 -43.01 13.28
CA PRO A 289 26.99 -44.47 13.18
C PRO A 289 27.52 -44.89 11.80
N ASN A 290 28.02 -46.11 11.67
CA ASN A 290 28.56 -46.59 10.39
C ASN A 290 27.45 -46.85 9.35
N GLU A 291 26.30 -47.36 9.78
CA GLU A 291 25.13 -47.50 8.91
C GLU A 291 24.13 -46.39 9.27
N PRO A 292 23.63 -45.58 8.31
CA PRO A 292 23.89 -45.57 6.86
C PRO A 292 25.06 -44.66 6.40
N PHE A 293 25.78 -44.01 7.33
CA PHE A 293 26.67 -42.88 6.97
C PHE A 293 28.02 -43.25 6.37
N MET A 294 28.52 -44.47 6.60
CA MET A 294 29.78 -44.93 6.02
C MET A 294 29.56 -45.36 4.57
N GLN A 295 30.16 -44.62 3.64
CA GLN A 295 30.06 -44.88 2.22
C GLN A 295 31.07 -45.95 1.77
N SER A 296 30.83 -46.54 0.60
CA SER A 296 31.66 -47.62 0.02
C SER A 296 33.11 -47.20 -0.27
N ASN A 297 33.37 -45.90 -0.41
CA ASN A 297 34.70 -45.29 -0.56
C ASN A 297 35.40 -44.99 0.77
N GLY A 298 34.81 -45.36 1.91
CA GLY A 298 35.33 -45.08 3.25
C GLY A 298 35.09 -43.65 3.75
N TYR A 299 34.38 -42.82 2.99
CA TYR A 299 33.96 -41.49 3.45
C TYR A 299 32.81 -41.61 4.44
N LYS A 300 32.90 -40.86 5.53
CA LYS A 300 31.83 -40.69 6.50
C LYS A 300 31.79 -39.21 6.88
N PRO A 301 30.66 -38.51 6.68
CA PRO A 301 30.57 -37.11 7.03
C PRO A 301 30.80 -36.92 8.54
N ALA A 302 31.43 -35.82 8.91
CA ALA A 302 31.74 -35.46 10.29
C ALA A 302 31.55 -33.96 10.51
N PRO A 303 30.31 -33.43 10.35
CA PRO A 303 30.03 -32.02 10.57
C PRO A 303 30.23 -31.62 12.03
N LEU A 304 30.35 -30.31 12.26
CA LEU A 304 30.52 -29.74 13.60
C LEU A 304 29.29 -29.96 14.48
N ASP A 305 29.51 -30.22 15.77
CA ASP A 305 28.44 -30.26 16.78
C ASP A 305 28.13 -28.84 17.27
N LEU A 306 27.02 -28.28 16.75
CA LEU A 306 26.60 -26.91 17.01
C LEU A 306 25.60 -26.78 18.18
N SER A 307 25.24 -27.90 18.83
CA SER A 307 24.16 -27.95 19.84
C SER A 307 24.42 -27.11 21.09
N ALA A 308 25.69 -26.84 21.40
CA ALA A 308 26.10 -26.06 22.57
C ALA A 308 26.12 -24.54 22.35
N ILE A 309 26.01 -24.07 21.11
CA ILE A 309 25.97 -22.64 20.79
C ILE A 309 24.53 -22.16 20.92
N ASN A 310 24.29 -21.06 21.63
CA ASN A 310 23.00 -20.39 21.65
C ASN A 310 23.15 -19.03 20.95
N LEU A 311 22.25 -18.76 20.00
CA LEU A 311 22.23 -17.47 19.31
C LEU A 311 21.49 -16.44 20.16
N ASN A 312 21.99 -15.21 20.18
CA ASN A 312 21.27 -14.10 20.79
C ASN A 312 20.21 -13.55 19.80
N PRO A 313 19.25 -12.72 20.25
CA PRO A 313 18.18 -12.21 19.38
C PRO A 313 18.68 -11.46 18.14
N LYS A 314 19.82 -10.77 18.25
CA LYS A 314 20.44 -10.04 17.12
C LYS A 314 21.08 -10.98 16.09
N MET A 315 21.63 -12.11 16.53
CA MET A 315 22.11 -13.15 15.62
C MET A 315 20.97 -13.91 14.95
N GLU A 316 19.84 -14.11 15.66
CA GLU A 316 18.63 -14.66 15.04
C GLU A 316 18.07 -13.72 13.96
N GLU A 317 18.16 -12.39 14.15
CA GLU A 317 17.84 -11.38 13.14
C GLU A 317 18.76 -11.50 11.90
N LEU A 318 20.07 -11.69 12.10
CA LEU A 318 21.00 -11.97 11.00
C LEU A 318 20.64 -13.25 10.25
N VAL A 319 20.26 -14.32 10.97
CA VAL A 319 19.84 -15.58 10.36
C VAL A 319 18.65 -15.36 9.43
N ASP A 320 17.67 -14.54 9.83
CA ASP A 320 16.53 -14.18 8.99
C ASP A 320 16.93 -13.38 7.75
N GLN A 321 17.81 -12.38 7.90
CA GLN A 321 18.32 -11.60 6.77
C GLN A 321 19.11 -12.46 5.77
N LEU A 322 19.90 -13.42 6.26
CA LEU A 322 20.63 -14.36 5.40
C LEU A 322 19.67 -15.31 4.67
N ALA A 323 18.67 -15.86 5.37
CA ALA A 323 17.69 -16.76 4.79
C ALA A 323 16.83 -16.07 3.72
N GLU A 324 16.44 -14.82 3.95
CA GLU A 324 15.76 -13.97 2.97
C GLU A 324 16.67 -13.69 1.76
N ASN A 325 17.94 -13.35 1.98
CA ASN A 325 18.88 -13.10 0.90
C ASN A 325 19.10 -14.36 0.03
N THR A 326 19.16 -15.55 0.64
CA THR A 326 19.22 -16.83 -0.10
C THR A 326 18.01 -17.00 -1.01
N HIS A 327 16.81 -16.69 -0.52
CA HIS A 327 15.59 -16.72 -1.34
C HIS A 327 15.63 -15.70 -2.48
N ASN A 328 16.06 -14.47 -2.20
CA ASN A 328 16.17 -13.43 -3.21
C ASN A 328 17.18 -13.77 -4.31
N LEU A 329 18.31 -14.42 -3.98
CA LEU A 329 19.27 -14.91 -4.97
C LEU A 329 18.65 -15.97 -5.88
N TRP A 330 17.98 -16.97 -5.28
CA TRP A 330 17.27 -18.00 -6.03
C TRP A 330 16.20 -17.40 -6.95
N ALA A 331 15.39 -16.48 -6.43
CA ALA A 331 14.33 -15.82 -7.20
C ALA A 331 14.91 -15.02 -8.36
N LYS A 332 16.00 -14.28 -8.13
CA LYS A 332 16.68 -13.49 -9.17
C LYS A 332 17.21 -14.39 -10.29
N GLU A 333 17.85 -15.51 -9.96
CA GLU A 333 18.32 -16.47 -10.97
C GLU A 333 17.17 -17.10 -11.77
N ARG A 334 16.08 -17.47 -11.09
CA ARG A 334 14.89 -18.02 -11.75
C ARG A 334 14.24 -17.02 -12.70
N ILE A 335 14.07 -15.78 -12.28
CA ILE A 335 13.51 -14.72 -13.14
C ILE A 335 14.43 -14.45 -14.35
N GLN A 336 15.75 -14.47 -14.18
CA GLN A 336 16.70 -14.36 -15.30
C GLN A 336 16.59 -15.53 -16.29
N GLN A 337 16.16 -16.69 -15.82
CA GLN A 337 15.83 -17.86 -16.64
C GLN A 337 14.40 -17.81 -17.21
N HIS A 338 13.71 -16.67 -17.11
CA HIS A 338 12.33 -16.45 -17.56
C HIS A 338 11.26 -17.22 -16.79
N TRP A 339 11.57 -17.63 -15.55
CA TRP A 339 10.53 -18.18 -14.67
C TRP A 339 9.61 -17.08 -14.17
N THR A 340 8.32 -17.39 -14.09
CA THR A 340 7.27 -16.48 -13.63
C THR A 340 6.51 -17.08 -12.47
N TYR A 341 5.79 -16.23 -11.73
CA TYR A 341 4.89 -16.70 -10.69
C TYR A 341 3.75 -17.54 -11.28
N GLY A 342 3.31 -18.56 -10.55
CA GLY A 342 2.09 -19.31 -10.83
C GLY A 342 1.64 -20.10 -9.61
N LEU A 343 0.37 -20.50 -9.55
CA LEU A 343 -0.19 -21.17 -8.37
C LEU A 343 0.43 -22.56 -8.09
N ASN A 344 0.99 -23.19 -9.12
CA ASN A 344 1.60 -24.50 -9.06
C ASN A 344 2.97 -24.50 -9.75
N GLU A 345 3.84 -25.42 -9.35
CA GLU A 345 5.12 -25.64 -10.02
C GLU A 345 4.85 -26.26 -11.40
N ASP A 346 5.28 -25.58 -12.46
CA ASP A 346 5.11 -26.01 -13.85
C ASP A 346 6.42 -25.79 -14.61
N PRO A 347 7.26 -26.83 -14.78
CA PRO A 347 8.53 -26.71 -15.49
C PRO A 347 8.38 -26.47 -16.99
N ASP A 348 7.25 -26.84 -17.61
CA ASP A 348 7.04 -26.68 -19.04
C ASP A 348 6.69 -25.23 -19.38
N MET A 349 5.92 -24.58 -18.51
CA MET A 349 5.59 -23.15 -18.61
C MET A 349 6.52 -22.23 -17.81
N LEU A 350 7.55 -22.80 -17.17
CA LEU A 350 8.50 -22.09 -16.30
C LEU A 350 7.78 -21.28 -15.19
N ARG A 351 6.88 -21.92 -14.45
CA ARG A 351 6.13 -21.28 -13.35
C ARG A 351 6.49 -21.88 -12.00
N SER A 352 6.57 -21.03 -10.99
CA SER A 352 6.78 -21.46 -9.60
C SER A 352 5.93 -20.65 -8.61
N PRO A 353 5.28 -21.31 -7.62
CA PRO A 353 4.52 -20.64 -6.57
C PRO A 353 5.39 -19.94 -5.54
N HIS A 354 6.69 -20.21 -5.57
CA HIS A 354 7.64 -19.65 -4.62
C HIS A 354 8.28 -18.35 -5.11
N LEU A 355 7.99 -17.88 -6.32
CA LEU A 355 8.43 -16.58 -6.85
C LEU A 355 7.62 -15.42 -6.26
N VAL A 356 7.69 -15.30 -4.93
CA VAL A 356 7.03 -14.30 -4.10
C VAL A 356 8.02 -13.74 -3.06
N PRO A 357 7.74 -12.61 -2.40
CA PRO A 357 8.58 -12.11 -1.31
C PRO A 357 8.77 -13.16 -0.22
N TYR A 358 9.94 -13.20 0.41
CA TYR A 358 10.29 -14.24 1.39
C TYR A 358 9.25 -14.38 2.52
N SER A 359 8.62 -13.28 2.93
CA SER A 359 7.53 -13.26 3.91
C SER A 359 6.29 -14.08 3.51
N LYS A 360 6.02 -14.23 2.21
CA LYS A 360 4.88 -14.98 1.64
C LYS A 360 5.25 -16.39 1.16
N VAL A 361 6.51 -16.81 1.32
CA VAL A 361 6.96 -18.16 0.96
C VAL A 361 6.45 -19.18 1.98
N ASP A 362 6.27 -20.43 1.55
CA ASP A 362 5.88 -21.53 2.43
C ASP A 362 6.85 -21.74 3.61
N GLU A 363 6.27 -22.03 4.78
CA GLU A 363 7.00 -22.21 6.03
C GLU A 363 8.05 -23.34 5.96
N ALA A 364 7.86 -24.35 5.11
CA ALA A 364 8.85 -25.41 4.92
C ALA A 364 10.14 -24.90 4.27
N ILE A 365 10.03 -24.01 3.27
CA ILE A 365 11.19 -23.40 2.60
C ILE A 365 11.84 -22.37 3.52
N LYS A 366 11.02 -21.55 4.20
CA LYS A 366 11.55 -20.61 5.20
C LYS A 366 12.37 -21.33 6.25
N LYS A 367 11.84 -22.43 6.81
CA LYS A 367 12.54 -23.26 7.78
C LYS A 367 13.84 -23.81 7.21
N ALA A 368 13.84 -24.38 6.00
CA ALA A 368 15.06 -24.92 5.39
C ALA A 368 16.15 -23.86 5.18
N ASN A 369 15.77 -22.66 4.70
CA ASN A 369 16.71 -21.55 4.54
C ASN A 369 17.21 -21.04 5.89
N ARG A 370 16.32 -20.92 6.90
CA ARG A 370 16.67 -20.50 8.25
C ARG A 370 17.61 -21.50 8.94
N ASP A 371 17.36 -22.80 8.78
CA ASP A 371 18.22 -23.86 9.32
C ASP A 371 19.63 -23.75 8.71
N THR A 372 19.73 -23.60 7.38
CA THR A 372 21.02 -23.41 6.68
C THR A 372 21.76 -22.15 7.14
N ALA A 373 21.04 -21.03 7.29
CA ALA A 373 21.62 -19.77 7.76
C ALA A 373 22.07 -19.84 9.23
N SER A 374 21.26 -20.46 10.09
CA SER A 374 21.56 -20.71 11.51
C SER A 374 22.81 -21.58 11.67
N GLU A 375 22.93 -22.65 10.89
CA GLU A 375 24.13 -23.50 10.87
C GLU A 375 25.38 -22.72 10.47
N THR A 376 25.27 -21.86 9.45
CA THR A 376 26.40 -21.01 9.01
C THR A 376 26.84 -20.05 10.10
N VAL A 377 25.90 -19.33 10.73
CA VAL A 377 26.19 -18.40 11.82
C VAL A 377 26.81 -19.13 13.03
N ARG A 378 26.25 -20.27 13.43
CA ARG A 378 26.79 -21.08 14.54
C ARG A 378 28.18 -21.64 14.22
N THR A 379 28.42 -22.03 12.97
CA THR A 379 29.73 -22.50 12.51
C THR A 379 30.80 -21.42 12.71
N LEU A 380 30.50 -20.17 12.33
CA LEU A 380 31.41 -19.04 12.54
C LEU A 380 31.74 -18.85 14.02
N LEU A 381 30.73 -18.89 14.89
CA LEU A 381 30.90 -18.76 16.34
C LEU A 381 31.75 -19.90 16.94
N VAL A 382 31.57 -21.14 16.49
CA VAL A 382 32.39 -22.29 16.94
C VAL A 382 33.86 -22.11 16.60
N TYR A 383 34.16 -21.50 15.46
CA TYR A 383 35.52 -21.18 15.06
C TYR A 383 36.08 -19.90 15.72
N GLY A 384 35.31 -19.25 16.60
CA GLY A 384 35.74 -18.05 17.33
C GLY A 384 35.52 -16.74 16.58
N TYR A 385 34.71 -16.73 15.52
CA TYR A 385 34.33 -15.52 14.80
C TYR A 385 33.04 -14.96 15.39
N ASN A 386 33.17 -13.90 16.19
CA ASN A 386 32.05 -13.18 16.78
C ASN A 386 31.44 -12.23 15.74
N LEU A 387 30.12 -12.09 15.80
CA LEU A 387 29.33 -11.26 14.90
C LEU A 387 28.65 -10.16 15.73
N ASP A 388 29.17 -8.95 15.60
CA ASP A 388 28.68 -7.78 16.31
C ASP A 388 27.66 -7.04 15.42
N PRO A 389 26.42 -6.78 15.89
CA PRO A 389 25.39 -6.15 15.09
C PRO A 389 25.71 -4.66 14.82
N PRO A 390 25.15 -4.07 13.75
CA PRO A 390 25.29 -2.65 13.47
C PRO A 390 24.71 -1.78 14.60
N THR A 391 25.37 -0.66 14.93
CA THR A 391 24.87 0.32 15.90
C THR A 391 23.62 1.02 15.33
N GLY A 392 22.47 0.77 15.95
CA GLY A 392 21.12 0.84 15.35
C GLY A 392 20.49 2.20 15.00
N GLU A 393 21.15 3.35 15.15
CA GLU A 393 20.46 4.65 14.99
C GLU A 393 19.93 4.92 13.57
N GLN A 394 20.64 4.50 12.53
CA GLN A 394 20.22 4.79 11.14
C GLN A 394 19.16 3.82 10.61
N HIS A 395 19.20 2.55 11.01
CA HIS A 395 18.26 1.53 10.52
C HIS A 395 16.90 1.65 11.21
N GLU A 396 16.88 1.92 12.52
CA GLU A 396 15.64 2.15 13.26
C GLU A 396 14.93 3.44 12.79
N ALA A 397 15.69 4.50 12.48
CA ALA A 397 15.13 5.72 11.90
C ALA A 397 14.51 5.52 10.51
N LEU A 398 15.13 4.70 9.65
CA LEU A 398 14.59 4.34 8.33
C LEU A 398 13.31 3.50 8.42
N LEU A 399 13.27 2.54 9.36
CA LEU A 399 12.07 1.73 9.62
C LEU A 399 10.92 2.58 10.20
N ALA A 400 11.25 3.50 11.13
CA ALA A 400 10.29 4.45 11.69
C ALA A 400 9.76 5.42 10.61
N GLU A 401 10.63 5.92 9.73
CA GLU A 401 10.22 6.77 8.60
C GLU A 401 9.36 5.98 7.61
N GLY A 402 9.69 4.72 7.32
CA GLY A 402 8.87 3.84 6.48
C GLY A 402 7.48 3.58 7.07
N LEU A 403 7.37 3.38 8.38
CA LEU A 403 6.09 3.29 9.11
C LEU A 403 5.32 4.62 9.07
N ARG A 404 6.00 5.75 9.23
CA ARG A 404 5.41 7.10 9.17
C ARG A 404 4.88 7.42 7.77
N LEU A 405 5.61 7.05 6.72
CA LEU A 405 5.20 7.19 5.33
C LEU A 405 3.96 6.33 5.02
N ARG A 406 3.90 5.09 5.54
CA ARG A 406 2.71 4.21 5.44
C ARG A 406 1.48 4.79 6.16
N GLN A 407 1.67 5.67 7.15
CA GLN A 407 0.60 6.34 7.90
C GLN A 407 0.10 7.65 7.26
N GLN A 408 0.60 8.05 6.09
CA GLN A 408 0.22 9.33 5.48
C GLN A 408 -1.21 9.38 4.93
N SER A 409 -1.82 8.24 4.61
CA SER A 409 -3.20 8.24 4.13
C SER A 409 -4.16 8.22 5.32
N PHE A 410 -4.98 9.25 5.41
CA PHE A 410 -6.02 9.38 6.42
C PHE A 410 -7.25 10.00 5.78
N ARG A 411 -8.37 9.98 6.50
CA ARG A 411 -9.54 10.76 6.13
C ARG A 411 -10.05 11.52 7.35
N THR A 412 -10.05 12.84 7.23
CA THR A 412 -10.64 13.73 8.24
C THR A 412 -12.11 13.94 7.92
N TYR A 413 -12.93 13.86 8.96
CA TYR A 413 -14.35 14.12 8.95
C TYR A 413 -14.70 15.24 9.94
N ARG A 414 -15.71 16.01 9.62
CA ARG A 414 -16.33 16.97 10.53
C ARG A 414 -17.82 17.07 10.30
N VAL A 415 -18.53 17.54 11.32
CA VAL A 415 -19.93 17.93 11.17
C VAL A 415 -20.07 19.19 10.30
N GLU A 416 -21.18 19.31 9.59
CA GLU A 416 -21.53 20.48 8.78
C GLU A 416 -21.49 21.79 9.60
N LYS A 417 -20.88 22.83 9.01
CA LYS A 417 -20.62 24.12 9.68
C LYS A 417 -21.88 24.80 10.22
N ASN A 418 -23.05 24.52 9.64
CA ASN A 418 -24.32 25.12 10.06
C ASN A 418 -24.81 24.60 11.43
N TYR A 419 -24.24 23.49 11.92
CA TYR A 419 -24.49 22.95 13.25
C TYR A 419 -23.44 23.40 14.28
N ALA A 420 -22.58 24.37 13.94
CA ALA A 420 -21.55 24.85 14.86
C ALA A 420 -22.16 25.40 16.15
N VAL A 421 -21.60 24.97 17.28
CA VAL A 421 -22.04 25.42 18.61
C VAL A 421 -21.16 26.58 19.08
N THR A 422 -21.80 27.61 19.64
CA THR A 422 -21.14 28.88 20.03
C THR A 422 -21.32 29.23 21.50
N ASN A 423 -22.13 28.48 22.24
CA ASN A 423 -22.32 28.63 23.69
C ASN A 423 -22.80 27.29 24.29
N GLY A 424 -22.64 27.10 25.60
CA GLY A 424 -23.10 25.94 26.36
C GLY A 424 -22.04 24.85 26.52
N LYS A 425 -22.47 23.72 27.07
CA LYS A 425 -21.65 22.53 27.32
C LYS A 425 -22.14 21.38 26.44
N TRP A 426 -21.27 20.82 25.62
CA TRP A 426 -21.63 19.86 24.57
C TRP A 426 -20.88 18.54 24.69
N TYR A 427 -21.56 17.45 24.33
CA TYR A 427 -21.05 16.09 24.45
C TYR A 427 -21.41 15.21 23.24
N PHE A 428 -20.48 14.33 22.85
CA PHE A 428 -20.74 13.20 21.96
C PHE A 428 -19.84 12.00 22.29
N GLU A 429 -20.20 10.82 21.78
CA GLU A 429 -19.45 9.57 21.98
C GLU A 429 -18.83 9.06 20.68
N PHE A 430 -17.60 8.52 20.80
CA PHE A 430 -16.81 7.93 19.74
C PHE A 430 -16.41 6.49 20.13
N GLU A 431 -17.03 5.50 19.51
CA GLU A 431 -16.82 4.08 19.79
C GLU A 431 -15.79 3.45 18.83
N ILE A 432 -14.76 2.82 19.38
CA ILE A 432 -13.64 2.21 18.66
C ILE A 432 -14.07 0.85 18.09
N LEU A 433 -14.03 0.68 16.76
CA LEU A 433 -14.33 -0.61 16.13
C LEU A 433 -13.08 -1.33 15.63
N THR A 434 -11.99 -0.60 15.43
CA THR A 434 -10.67 -1.14 15.10
C THR A 434 -9.63 -0.39 15.92
N ALA A 435 -8.66 -1.11 16.48
CA ALA A 435 -7.54 -0.49 17.19
C ALA A 435 -6.47 -0.08 16.17
N GLY A 436 -6.23 1.22 16.05
CA GLY A 436 -5.23 1.79 15.16
C GLY A 436 -5.27 3.31 15.17
N PRO A 437 -4.44 3.98 14.33
CA PRO A 437 -4.25 5.42 14.36
C PRO A 437 -5.53 6.16 13.98
N MET A 438 -6.12 6.84 14.96
CA MET A 438 -7.30 7.67 14.82
C MET A 438 -7.16 8.87 15.75
N ARG A 439 -7.84 9.95 15.42
CA ARG A 439 -7.92 11.15 16.27
C ARG A 439 -9.36 11.57 16.40
N VAL A 440 -9.79 12.00 17.59
CA VAL A 440 -11.14 12.54 17.82
C VAL A 440 -11.08 13.82 18.64
N GLY A 441 -11.97 14.77 18.37
CA GLY A 441 -12.09 15.99 19.16
C GLY A 441 -13.02 17.03 18.54
N TRP A 442 -12.62 18.28 18.68
CA TRP A 442 -13.38 19.44 18.19
C TRP A 442 -12.53 20.26 17.22
N ALA A 443 -13.17 20.80 16.20
CA ALA A 443 -12.58 21.73 15.26
C ALA A 443 -13.41 23.00 15.16
N ARG A 444 -12.78 24.12 14.84
CA ARG A 444 -13.48 25.34 14.48
C ARG A 444 -14.26 25.13 13.19
N ALA A 445 -15.42 25.78 13.07
CA ALA A 445 -16.30 25.64 11.91
C ALA A 445 -15.67 26.15 10.59
N ASP A 446 -14.67 27.03 10.71
CA ASP A 446 -13.89 27.64 9.64
C ASP A 446 -12.54 26.92 9.39
N CYS A 447 -12.32 25.74 9.96
CA CYS A 447 -11.07 25.01 9.79
C CYS A 447 -10.77 24.72 8.29
N PRO A 448 -9.53 24.97 7.82
CA PRO A 448 -9.14 24.62 6.47
C PRO A 448 -9.10 23.09 6.28
N PRO A 449 -9.34 22.59 5.05
CA PRO A 449 -9.20 21.16 4.76
C PRO A 449 -7.72 20.75 4.67
N GLY A 450 -7.45 19.44 4.60
CA GLY A 450 -6.13 18.88 4.27
C GLY A 450 -5.27 18.47 5.47
N SER A 451 -5.61 18.91 6.68
CA SER A 451 -4.92 18.52 7.90
C SER A 451 -5.63 17.40 8.66
N GLN A 452 -4.86 16.61 9.41
CA GLN A 452 -5.41 15.80 10.49
C GLN A 452 -5.83 16.73 11.62
N ILE A 453 -6.88 16.38 12.37
CA ILE A 453 -7.25 17.20 13.52
C ILE A 453 -6.11 17.22 14.57
N GLY A 454 -5.92 18.37 15.21
CA GLY A 454 -4.81 18.66 16.12
C GLY A 454 -3.51 19.10 15.43
N SER A 455 -3.38 18.93 14.11
CA SER A 455 -2.15 19.31 13.40
C SER A 455 -2.04 20.80 13.07
N ASP A 456 -3.10 21.57 13.33
CA ASP A 456 -3.18 23.01 13.06
C ASP A 456 -3.73 23.77 14.28
N GLU A 457 -3.89 25.09 14.14
CA GLU A 457 -4.46 25.95 15.17
C GLU A 457 -5.99 25.88 15.27
N TYR A 458 -6.64 25.20 14.31
CA TYR A 458 -8.09 25.20 14.16
C TYR A 458 -8.77 24.00 14.83
N SER A 459 -8.01 23.06 15.38
CA SER A 459 -8.56 21.81 15.89
C SER A 459 -7.77 21.24 17.07
N TRP A 460 -8.47 20.55 17.96
CA TRP A 460 -7.94 19.89 19.15
C TRP A 460 -8.30 18.42 19.12
N ALA A 461 -7.33 17.56 19.38
CA ALA A 461 -7.49 16.14 19.16
C ALA A 461 -6.91 15.28 20.29
N PHE A 462 -7.54 14.14 20.51
CA PHE A 462 -7.02 13.03 21.30
C PHE A 462 -6.75 11.82 20.39
N ASP A 463 -5.53 11.29 20.46
CA ASP A 463 -5.07 10.06 19.82
C ASP A 463 -4.86 8.98 20.89
N GLY A 464 -5.89 8.19 21.14
CA GLY A 464 -5.81 7.09 22.11
C GLY A 464 -5.13 5.83 21.57
N PHE A 465 -4.62 5.81 20.34
CA PHE A 465 -3.75 4.72 19.89
C PHE A 465 -2.31 4.95 20.34
N ASN A 466 -1.85 6.21 20.23
CA ASN A 466 -0.52 6.64 20.66
C ASN A 466 -0.47 7.18 22.10
N GLU A 467 -1.61 7.31 22.78
CA GLU A 467 -1.72 7.91 24.13
C GLU A 467 -1.27 9.37 24.15
N GLU A 468 -1.77 10.16 23.20
CA GLU A 468 -1.34 11.53 22.99
C GLU A 468 -2.54 12.49 22.84
N LYS A 469 -2.39 13.71 23.36
CA LYS A 469 -3.21 14.86 22.97
C LYS A 469 -2.42 15.70 21.96
N VAL A 470 -3.10 16.20 20.94
CA VAL A 470 -2.46 16.87 19.81
C VAL A 470 -3.11 18.24 19.55
N TYR A 471 -2.29 19.28 19.51
CA TYR A 471 -2.66 20.66 19.17
C TYR A 471 -1.46 21.38 18.54
N LEU A 472 -1.68 22.20 17.50
CA LEU A 472 -0.61 22.88 16.73
C LEU A 472 0.48 21.92 16.21
N GLY A 473 0.11 20.66 15.93
CA GLY A 473 1.04 19.62 15.52
C GLY A 473 1.99 19.14 16.62
N THR A 474 1.85 19.64 17.85
CA THR A 474 2.60 19.17 19.02
C THR A 474 1.81 18.04 19.67
N ALA A 475 2.45 16.88 19.82
CA ALA A 475 1.91 15.74 20.52
C ALA A 475 2.48 15.66 21.94
N GLU A 476 1.60 15.57 22.93
CA GLU A 476 1.95 15.43 24.34
C GLU A 476 1.32 14.14 24.89
N SER A 477 2.07 13.37 25.68
CA SER A 477 1.55 12.15 26.30
C SER A 477 0.35 12.46 27.19
N PHE A 478 -0.76 11.76 26.96
CA PHE A 478 -2.03 11.98 27.62
C PHE A 478 -2.94 10.75 27.55
N GLY A 479 -3.62 10.45 28.66
CA GLY A 479 -4.65 9.41 28.69
C GLY A 479 -4.10 7.99 28.70
N ARG A 480 -4.84 7.06 28.09
CA ARG A 480 -4.57 5.62 28.08
C ARG A 480 -4.91 5.04 26.71
N GLN A 481 -4.25 3.96 26.35
CA GLN A 481 -4.48 3.31 25.06
C GLN A 481 -5.87 2.68 25.00
N TRP A 482 -6.64 3.00 23.96
CA TRP A 482 -7.95 2.42 23.73
C TRP A 482 -7.88 0.99 23.18
N GLN A 483 -8.97 0.26 23.34
CA GLN A 483 -9.18 -1.07 22.77
C GLN A 483 -10.46 -1.08 21.92
N VAL A 484 -10.62 -2.15 21.13
CA VAL A 484 -11.87 -2.36 20.38
C VAL A 484 -13.05 -2.43 21.36
N ALA A 485 -14.14 -1.76 21.01
CA ALA A 485 -15.36 -1.54 21.79
C ALA A 485 -15.29 -0.48 22.91
N ASP A 486 -14.11 0.13 23.15
CA ASP A 486 -14.03 1.28 24.04
C ASP A 486 -14.78 2.48 23.46
N VAL A 487 -15.25 3.34 24.36
CA VAL A 487 -16.00 4.55 24.01
C VAL A 487 -15.31 5.77 24.59
N VAL A 488 -14.91 6.67 23.71
CA VAL A 488 -14.39 7.98 24.09
C VAL A 488 -15.56 8.96 24.19
N GLY A 489 -15.79 9.52 25.37
CA GLY A 489 -16.69 10.65 25.55
C GLY A 489 -15.93 11.95 25.35
N VAL A 490 -16.44 12.83 24.49
CA VAL A 490 -15.75 14.05 24.06
C VAL A 490 -16.53 15.27 24.51
N PHE A 491 -15.91 16.12 25.33
CA PHE A 491 -16.56 17.23 26.01
C PHE A 491 -16.07 18.57 25.48
N LEU A 492 -16.98 19.54 25.39
CA LEU A 492 -16.65 20.94 25.10
C LEU A 492 -17.42 21.84 26.05
N ASP A 493 -16.71 22.68 26.80
CA ASP A 493 -17.29 23.72 27.63
C ASP A 493 -16.90 25.09 27.07
N LEU A 494 -17.89 25.80 26.51
CA LEU A 494 -17.69 27.12 25.93
C LEU A 494 -17.78 28.26 26.95
N GLN A 495 -18.19 27.96 28.19
CA GLN A 495 -18.18 28.95 29.27
C GLN A 495 -16.81 29.02 29.92
N ASP A 496 -16.19 27.86 30.16
CA ASP A 496 -14.86 27.74 30.74
C ASP A 496 -13.74 27.65 29.67
N HIS A 497 -14.10 27.59 28.39
CA HIS A 497 -13.17 27.46 27.26
C HIS A 497 -12.28 26.22 27.36
N THR A 498 -12.87 25.07 27.71
CA THR A 498 -12.15 23.82 27.93
C THR A 498 -12.65 22.67 27.06
N ILE A 499 -11.74 21.74 26.77
CA ILE A 499 -12.04 20.43 26.18
C ILE A 499 -11.49 19.36 27.11
N SER A 500 -12.29 18.33 27.35
CA SER A 500 -11.94 17.16 28.15
C SER A 500 -12.34 15.88 27.41
N PHE A 501 -11.74 14.76 27.82
CA PHE A 501 -12.04 13.45 27.26
C PHE A 501 -12.29 12.44 28.39
N SER A 502 -13.17 11.48 28.15
CA SER A 502 -13.36 10.31 29.01
C SER A 502 -13.15 9.03 28.20
N LEU A 503 -12.73 7.96 28.84
CA LEU A 503 -12.67 6.63 28.28
C LEU A 503 -13.57 5.72 29.12
N ASN A 504 -14.62 5.16 28.50
CA ASN A 504 -15.62 4.31 29.17
C ASN A 504 -16.26 4.94 30.42
N GLY A 505 -16.47 6.26 30.38
CA GLY A 505 -17.09 7.03 31.45
C GLY A 505 -16.13 7.52 32.54
N GLU A 506 -14.85 7.14 32.51
CA GLU A 506 -13.81 7.67 33.39
C GLU A 506 -13.10 8.85 32.70
N LEU A 507 -13.05 10.03 33.35
CA LEU A 507 -12.31 11.18 32.81
C LEU A 507 -10.82 10.87 32.72
N LEU A 508 -10.22 11.22 31.58
CA LEU A 508 -8.79 11.08 31.35
C LEU A 508 -8.05 12.26 32.00
N MET A 509 -6.96 11.96 32.69
CA MET A 509 -6.14 12.95 33.37
C MET A 509 -4.80 13.13 32.67
N ASP A 510 -4.24 14.34 32.77
CA ASP A 510 -2.86 14.59 32.37
C ASP A 510 -1.86 14.06 33.42
N ALA A 511 -0.56 14.16 33.12
CA ALA A 511 0.52 13.74 34.03
C ALA A 511 0.53 14.49 35.38
N LEU A 512 -0.16 15.62 35.48
CA LEU A 512 -0.29 16.45 36.68
C LEU A 512 -1.60 16.18 37.44
N GLY A 513 -2.46 15.28 36.94
CA GLY A 513 -3.75 14.94 37.53
C GLY A 513 -4.87 15.94 37.21
N GLY A 514 -4.68 16.79 36.21
CA GLY A 514 -5.71 17.70 35.72
C GLY A 514 -6.74 16.98 34.85
N GLU A 515 -8.03 17.23 35.09
CA GLU A 515 -9.16 16.66 34.33
C GLU A 515 -9.47 17.45 33.04
N THR A 516 -8.93 18.67 32.91
CA THR A 516 -9.00 19.48 31.70
C THR A 516 -7.85 19.12 30.76
N THR A 517 -8.18 18.67 29.55
CA THR A 517 -7.16 18.27 28.56
C THR A 517 -6.58 19.46 27.81
N PHE A 518 -7.46 20.36 27.36
CA PHE A 518 -7.12 21.62 26.71
C PHE A 518 -7.84 22.77 27.41
N ALA A 519 -7.10 23.82 27.74
CA ALA A 519 -7.60 25.07 28.29
C ALA A 519 -7.42 26.21 27.28
N ASP A 520 -8.09 27.34 27.51
CA ASP A 520 -8.01 28.54 26.66
C ASP A 520 -8.37 28.27 25.19
N VAL A 521 -9.38 27.44 24.95
CA VAL A 521 -9.85 27.08 23.60
C VAL A 521 -10.53 28.27 22.93
N GLN A 522 -9.95 28.77 21.83
CA GLN A 522 -10.40 29.97 21.12
C GLN A 522 -11.14 29.66 19.81
N GLY A 523 -12.21 30.41 19.51
CA GLY A 523 -12.95 30.32 18.26
C GLY A 523 -14.41 30.76 18.38
N ASP A 524 -15.02 31.12 17.25
CA ASP A 524 -16.39 31.64 17.21
C ASP A 524 -17.46 30.53 17.13
N GLY A 525 -17.08 29.32 16.75
CA GLY A 525 -17.99 28.18 16.65
C GLY A 525 -17.27 26.86 16.40
N PHE A 526 -17.75 25.80 17.05
CA PHE A 526 -17.08 24.51 17.09
C PHE A 526 -17.96 23.41 16.54
N VAL A 527 -17.35 22.43 15.87
CA VAL A 527 -18.00 21.24 15.35
C VAL A 527 -17.23 19.99 15.78
N PRO A 528 -17.92 18.87 16.04
CA PRO A 528 -17.26 17.58 16.22
C PRO A 528 -16.46 17.20 14.98
N ALA A 529 -15.23 16.74 15.18
CA ALA A 529 -14.33 16.34 14.11
C ALA A 529 -13.48 15.13 14.53
N PHE A 530 -13.05 14.35 13.55
CA PHE A 530 -12.24 13.15 13.76
C PHE A 530 -11.47 12.78 12.50
N THR A 531 -10.30 12.18 12.68
CA THR A 531 -9.46 11.65 11.61
C THR A 531 -9.33 10.14 11.77
N LEU A 532 -9.57 9.40 10.68
CA LEU A 532 -9.44 7.95 10.64
C LEU A 532 -8.30 7.56 9.69
N GLY A 533 -7.31 6.81 10.18
CA GLY A 533 -6.24 6.25 9.37
C GLY A 533 -6.72 5.10 8.46
N VAL A 534 -5.82 4.60 7.61
CA VAL A 534 -6.10 3.47 6.70
C VAL A 534 -6.65 2.26 7.47
N GLY A 535 -7.75 1.68 6.97
CA GLY A 535 -8.41 0.51 7.53
C GLY A 535 -9.19 0.76 8.83
N GLN A 536 -9.09 1.96 9.40
CA GLN A 536 -9.68 2.26 10.71
C GLN A 536 -11.17 2.55 10.64
N LYS A 537 -11.92 2.15 11.67
CA LYS A 537 -13.37 2.31 11.77
C LYS A 537 -13.78 2.74 13.15
N ALA A 538 -14.74 3.67 13.20
CA ALA A 538 -15.34 4.14 14.43
C ALA A 538 -16.85 4.35 14.25
N LYS A 539 -17.59 4.25 15.35
CA LYS A 539 -19.02 4.56 15.39
C LYS A 539 -19.24 5.84 16.19
N LEU A 540 -20.02 6.75 15.64
CA LEU A 540 -20.29 8.05 16.25
C LEU A 540 -21.70 8.09 16.82
N THR A 541 -21.84 8.61 18.03
CA THR A 541 -23.14 8.81 18.68
C THR A 541 -23.24 10.25 19.20
N PHE A 542 -24.07 11.06 18.52
CA PHE A 542 -24.29 12.47 18.86
C PHE A 542 -25.48 12.70 19.79
N GLY A 543 -26.17 11.64 20.22
CA GLY A 543 -27.29 11.73 21.15
C GLY A 543 -28.62 12.20 20.55
N GLN A 544 -28.89 11.91 19.27
CA GLN A 544 -30.23 12.10 18.68
C GLN A 544 -31.29 11.23 19.40
N ASP A 545 -30.91 10.02 19.78
CA ASP A 545 -31.61 9.23 20.79
C ASP A 545 -30.67 9.10 21.99
N VAL A 546 -31.03 9.74 23.10
CA VAL A 546 -30.21 9.76 24.32
C VAL A 546 -29.97 8.36 24.86
N ASN A 547 -30.86 7.39 24.61
CA ASN A 547 -30.70 6.00 25.06
C ASN A 547 -29.57 5.26 24.32
N THR A 548 -29.06 5.83 23.22
CA THR A 548 -27.95 5.25 22.46
C THR A 548 -26.58 5.63 23.02
N LEU A 549 -26.51 6.68 23.86
CA LEU A 549 -25.30 7.06 24.57
C LEU A 549 -25.05 6.08 25.72
N LYS A 550 -23.84 5.53 25.77
CA LYS A 550 -23.46 4.49 26.73
C LYS A 550 -23.03 5.06 28.08
N TYR A 551 -22.34 6.19 28.09
CA TYR A 551 -21.68 6.74 29.27
C TYR A 551 -22.13 8.16 29.63
N PHE A 552 -22.97 8.80 28.82
CA PHE A 552 -23.49 10.15 29.07
C PHE A 552 -24.09 10.35 30.48
N THR A 553 -24.83 9.38 31.02
CA THR A 553 -25.41 9.48 32.37
C THR A 553 -24.38 9.45 33.50
N THR A 554 -23.19 8.90 33.23
CA THR A 554 -22.11 8.72 34.20
C THR A 554 -21.25 9.97 34.31
N CYS A 555 -20.87 10.56 33.16
CA CYS A 555 -19.88 11.63 33.11
C CYS A 555 -20.37 12.96 32.51
N GLY A 556 -21.51 13.00 31.81
CA GLY A 556 -22.00 14.22 31.17
C GLY A 556 -23.21 14.86 31.85
N LEU A 557 -24.24 14.06 32.17
CA LEU A 557 -25.55 14.56 32.58
C LEU A 557 -25.51 15.35 33.89
N GLN A 558 -24.75 14.89 34.89
CA GLN A 558 -24.68 15.53 36.21
C GLN A 558 -23.92 16.87 36.18
N GLU A 559 -23.02 17.03 35.21
CA GLU A 559 -22.20 18.23 35.02
C GLU A 559 -22.86 19.27 34.09
N GLY A 560 -24.05 18.96 33.57
CA GLY A 560 -24.84 19.87 32.75
C GLY A 560 -24.44 19.90 31.27
N TYR A 561 -23.74 18.88 30.77
CA TYR A 561 -23.48 18.72 29.33
C TYR A 561 -24.75 18.29 28.59
N GLU A 562 -24.94 18.82 27.40
CA GLU A 562 -26.02 18.43 26.49
C GLU A 562 -25.48 17.58 25.32
N PRO A 563 -26.19 16.51 24.90
CA PRO A 563 -25.81 15.79 23.69
C PRO A 563 -25.97 16.64 22.43
N PHE A 564 -24.99 16.59 21.54
CA PHE A 564 -24.88 17.46 20.36
C PHE A 564 -26.14 17.49 19.45
N CYS A 565 -26.83 16.35 19.28
CA CYS A 565 -28.01 16.23 18.41
C CYS A 565 -29.34 16.05 19.17
N VAL A 566 -29.42 16.33 20.47
CA VAL A 566 -30.61 16.01 21.31
C VAL A 566 -31.92 16.59 20.77
N ASN A 567 -31.87 17.77 20.14
CA ASN A 567 -33.05 18.45 19.59
C ASN A 567 -33.20 18.32 18.07
N MET A 568 -32.48 17.38 17.43
CA MET A 568 -32.50 17.20 15.97
C MET A 568 -33.48 16.12 15.51
N ASN A 569 -34.24 16.41 14.46
CA ASN A 569 -35.18 15.48 13.83
C ASN A 569 -34.63 14.79 12.56
N ARG A 570 -33.40 15.14 12.16
CA ARG A 570 -32.69 14.58 11.01
C ARG A 570 -31.31 14.10 11.45
N PRO A 571 -30.79 13.02 10.86
CA PRO A 571 -29.40 12.62 11.07
C PRO A 571 -28.45 13.76 10.70
N VAL A 572 -27.35 13.88 11.44
CA VAL A 572 -26.34 14.90 11.19
C VAL A 572 -25.61 14.65 9.86
N THR A 573 -25.30 15.73 9.14
CA THR A 573 -24.51 15.69 7.92
C THR A 573 -23.01 15.73 8.25
N TYR A 574 -22.24 14.84 7.64
CA TYR A 574 -20.77 14.85 7.70
C TYR A 574 -20.17 15.42 6.43
N TRP A 575 -19.07 16.16 6.59
CA TRP A 575 -18.15 16.51 5.52
C TRP A 575 -16.85 15.75 5.74
N TYR A 576 -16.20 15.35 4.66
CA TYR A 576 -14.91 14.69 4.69
C TYR A 576 -13.93 15.48 3.81
N THR A 577 -12.64 15.39 4.14
CA THR A 577 -11.59 15.93 3.28
C THR A 577 -11.49 15.13 1.99
N ARG A 578 -11.62 15.81 0.85
CA ARG A 578 -11.38 15.23 -0.48
C ARG A 578 -9.95 15.59 -0.87
N ASP A 579 -9.07 14.60 -0.94
CA ASP A 579 -7.66 14.76 -1.32
C ASP A 579 -7.51 14.88 -2.84
N GLN A 580 -8.23 15.83 -3.44
CA GLN A 580 -8.12 16.16 -4.85
C GLN A 580 -7.72 17.63 -4.99
N PRO A 581 -6.56 17.92 -5.59
CA PRO A 581 -6.18 19.28 -5.93
C PRO A 581 -7.24 19.91 -6.84
N ILE A 582 -7.78 21.05 -6.43
CA ILE A 582 -8.71 21.85 -7.22
C ILE A 582 -8.12 23.24 -7.45
N PHE A 583 -8.46 23.86 -8.58
CA PHE A 583 -8.08 25.24 -8.84
C PHE A 583 -9.06 26.18 -8.14
N GLU A 584 -8.53 27.11 -7.34
CA GLU A 584 -9.25 28.18 -6.69
C GLU A 584 -8.76 29.54 -7.22
N ASN A 585 -9.56 30.60 -7.05
CA ASN A 585 -9.09 31.93 -7.43
C ASN A 585 -8.11 32.45 -6.39
N THR A 586 -7.06 33.13 -6.86
CA THR A 586 -6.06 33.78 -5.99
C THR A 586 -6.70 34.75 -4.99
N ASP A 587 -7.77 35.45 -5.38
CA ASP A 587 -8.47 36.42 -4.52
C ASP A 587 -9.24 35.74 -3.36
N ASP A 588 -9.59 34.46 -3.52
CA ASP A 588 -10.34 33.69 -2.52
C ASP A 588 -9.40 33.04 -1.48
N TYR A 589 -8.09 33.07 -1.71
CA TYR A 589 -7.09 32.39 -0.88
C TYR A 589 -6.25 33.41 -0.09
N ALA A 590 -6.63 33.65 1.17
CA ALA A 590 -6.05 34.69 2.02
C ALA A 590 -4.53 34.57 2.23
N ASP A 591 -4.01 33.33 2.24
CA ASP A 591 -2.57 33.04 2.45
C ASP A 591 -1.79 32.87 1.13
N THR A 592 -2.32 33.39 0.01
CA THR A 592 -1.63 33.27 -1.28
C THR A 592 -0.29 33.99 -1.27
N ARG A 593 0.75 33.29 -1.72
CA ARG A 593 2.08 33.88 -1.92
C ARG A 593 2.25 34.50 -3.30
N ILE A 594 1.24 34.34 -4.15
CA ILE A 594 1.24 34.76 -5.56
C ILE A 594 0.37 36.01 -5.70
N ASP A 595 0.97 37.08 -6.20
CA ASP A 595 0.30 38.30 -6.62
C ASP A 595 0.17 38.35 -8.14
N VAL A 596 -1.03 38.64 -8.64
CA VAL A 596 -1.30 38.80 -10.08
C VAL A 596 -1.70 40.23 -10.38
N THR A 597 -0.87 40.95 -11.14
CA THR A 597 -1.14 42.33 -11.57
C THR A 597 -1.49 42.37 -13.06
N ARG A 598 -2.62 43.01 -13.41
CA ARG A 598 -3.01 43.25 -14.80
C ARG A 598 -2.33 44.51 -15.32
N ILE A 599 -1.49 44.36 -16.35
CA ILE A 599 -0.81 45.49 -16.99
C ILE A 599 -1.58 45.84 -18.27
N PRO A 600 -2.12 47.06 -18.39
CA PRO A 600 -2.83 47.49 -19.59
C PRO A 600 -1.88 47.60 -20.78
N ALA A 601 -2.43 47.62 -21.99
CA ALA A 601 -1.64 47.77 -23.21
C ALA A 601 -0.92 49.14 -23.23
N GLY A 602 0.38 49.12 -23.56
CA GLY A 602 1.16 50.33 -23.84
C GLY A 602 1.17 50.68 -25.33
N SER A 603 1.92 51.72 -25.71
CA SER A 603 2.11 52.10 -27.13
C SER A 603 2.72 50.96 -27.96
N ASP A 604 3.66 50.22 -27.36
CA ASP A 604 4.47 49.20 -28.03
C ASP A 604 4.40 47.83 -27.32
N THR A 605 3.53 47.67 -26.33
CA THR A 605 3.42 46.43 -25.53
C THR A 605 1.97 45.95 -25.43
N PRO A 606 1.69 44.66 -25.67
CA PRO A 606 0.36 44.10 -25.49
C PRO A 606 -0.01 44.04 -24.00
N PRO A 607 -1.31 43.98 -23.66
CA PRO A 607 -1.72 43.80 -22.27
C PRO A 607 -1.22 42.45 -21.76
N CYS A 608 -0.75 42.40 -20.52
CA CYS A 608 -0.20 41.17 -19.94
C CYS A 608 -0.59 41.00 -18.46
N LEU A 609 -0.44 39.76 -17.98
CA LEU A 609 -0.56 39.41 -16.57
C LEU A 609 0.85 39.26 -16.01
N LYS A 610 1.20 40.11 -15.05
CA LYS A 610 2.45 39.98 -14.29
C LYS A 610 2.16 39.15 -13.04
N ILE A 611 2.92 38.08 -12.87
CA ILE A 611 2.86 37.21 -11.70
C ILE A 611 4.10 37.49 -10.86
N SER A 612 3.92 37.73 -9.57
CA SER A 612 5.00 37.93 -8.60
C SER A 612 4.78 37.06 -7.37
N HIS A 613 5.88 36.63 -6.75
CA HIS A 613 5.86 35.86 -5.51
C HIS A 613 6.36 36.75 -4.36
N ASN A 614 5.64 36.76 -3.24
CA ASN A 614 5.88 37.69 -2.13
C ASN A 614 6.93 37.21 -1.10
N THR A 615 7.46 35.99 -1.24
CA THR A 615 8.50 35.43 -0.36
C THR A 615 9.83 35.25 -1.10
N PHE A 616 10.93 35.54 -0.39
CA PHE A 616 12.31 35.42 -0.86
C PHE A 616 12.88 34.10 -0.30
N GLU A 617 12.76 32.99 -1.05
CA GLU A 617 13.30 31.70 -0.65
C GLU A 617 14.59 31.36 -1.43
N THR A 618 15.51 30.61 -0.81
CA THR A 618 16.63 29.98 -1.50
C THR A 618 16.10 28.89 -2.44
N MET A 619 16.66 28.75 -3.66
CA MET A 619 16.17 27.82 -4.69
C MET A 619 15.94 26.38 -4.21
N GLU A 620 16.68 25.92 -3.19
CA GLU A 620 16.58 24.57 -2.61
C GLU A 620 15.31 24.31 -1.79
N LYS A 621 14.50 25.34 -1.46
CA LYS A 621 13.26 25.22 -0.69
C LYS A 621 12.00 25.66 -1.44
N ALA A 622 12.12 26.05 -2.70
CA ALA A 622 10.99 26.57 -3.47
C ALA A 622 9.97 25.47 -3.81
N ASN A 623 8.70 25.73 -3.51
CA ASN A 623 7.59 24.84 -3.86
C ASN A 623 7.16 25.01 -5.33
N TRP A 624 6.51 23.97 -5.88
CA TRP A 624 5.87 24.04 -7.20
C TRP A 624 4.51 24.73 -7.09
N GLU A 625 4.27 25.72 -7.95
CA GLU A 625 3.01 26.46 -8.01
C GLU A 625 2.31 26.21 -9.36
N PHE A 626 1.01 25.93 -9.32
CA PHE A 626 0.21 25.63 -10.52
C PHE A 626 -0.76 26.77 -10.83
N LEU A 627 -0.66 27.32 -12.04
CA LEU A 627 -1.51 28.43 -12.50
C LEU A 627 -2.41 27.99 -13.65
N ARG A 628 -3.69 28.34 -13.56
CA ARG A 628 -4.68 28.07 -14.62
C ARG A 628 -5.50 29.32 -14.93
N LEU A 629 -5.68 29.58 -16.22
CA LEU A 629 -6.68 30.53 -16.69
C LEU A 629 -8.02 29.82 -16.86
N SER A 630 -9.04 30.26 -16.12
CA SER A 630 -10.40 29.72 -16.18
C SER A 630 -11.18 30.20 -17.42
N LEU A 631 -10.55 30.15 -18.60
CA LEU A 631 -11.14 30.49 -19.89
C LEU A 631 -10.96 29.32 -20.88
N PRO A 632 -12.04 28.55 -21.17
CA PRO A 632 -11.94 27.42 -22.08
C PRO A 632 -11.74 27.88 -23.54
N VAL A 633 -10.92 27.14 -24.28
CA VAL A 633 -10.76 27.32 -25.74
C VAL A 633 -11.66 26.33 -26.45
N ILE A 634 -12.59 26.85 -27.26
CA ILE A 634 -13.51 26.01 -28.04
C ILE A 634 -12.89 25.74 -29.42
N CYS A 635 -12.58 24.48 -29.69
CA CYS A 635 -12.14 24.04 -31.02
C CYS A 635 -13.33 23.73 -31.92
N GLN A 636 -13.28 24.18 -33.18
CA GLN A 636 -14.24 23.74 -34.19
C GLN A 636 -13.98 22.29 -34.56
N SER A 637 -15.04 21.55 -34.94
CA SER A 637 -14.96 20.13 -35.29
C SER A 637 -14.22 19.85 -36.60
N THR A 638 -13.93 20.90 -37.38
CA THR A 638 -13.27 20.81 -38.69
C THR A 638 -12.15 21.83 -38.79
N PHE A 639 -11.04 21.43 -39.40
CA PHE A 639 -9.97 22.36 -39.76
C PHE A 639 -10.45 23.35 -40.83
N ILE A 640 -9.97 24.58 -40.73
CA ILE A 640 -10.16 25.61 -41.76
C ILE A 640 -8.91 25.65 -42.66
N ASP A 641 -9.08 26.08 -43.90
CA ASP A 641 -7.95 26.31 -44.80
C ASP A 641 -7.18 27.59 -44.43
N GLU A 642 -5.97 27.74 -45.00
CA GLU A 642 -5.11 28.90 -44.72
C GLU A 642 -5.74 30.23 -45.20
N SER A 643 -6.55 30.22 -46.27
CA SER A 643 -7.25 31.42 -46.74
C SER A 643 -8.26 31.95 -45.72
N GLU A 644 -9.08 31.06 -45.17
CA GLU A 644 -10.08 31.38 -44.16
C GLU A 644 -9.42 31.79 -42.84
N LYS A 645 -8.30 31.17 -42.47
CA LYS A 645 -7.48 31.57 -41.32
C LYS A 645 -6.97 33.00 -41.47
N VAL A 646 -6.42 33.37 -42.63
CA VAL A 646 -5.94 34.74 -42.90
C VAL A 646 -7.10 35.73 -42.86
N ARG A 647 -8.26 35.41 -43.44
CA ARG A 647 -9.46 36.27 -43.38
C ARG A 647 -9.91 36.52 -41.94
N ARG A 648 -10.06 35.45 -41.13
CA ARG A 648 -10.45 35.57 -39.71
C ARG A 648 -9.44 36.38 -38.91
N TRP A 649 -8.14 36.21 -39.18
CA TRP A 649 -7.08 36.99 -38.52
C TRP A 649 -7.17 38.48 -38.83
N GLN A 650 -7.45 38.85 -40.09
CA GLN A 650 -7.68 40.24 -40.47
C GLN A 650 -8.91 40.83 -39.79
N GLU A 651 -10.01 40.08 -39.70
CA GLU A 651 -11.21 40.52 -38.96
C GLU A 651 -10.93 40.76 -37.47
N ILE A 652 -10.15 39.89 -36.82
CA ILE A 652 -9.73 40.07 -35.42
C ILE A 652 -8.88 41.35 -35.28
N LYS A 653 -7.90 41.57 -36.17
CA LYS A 653 -7.09 42.79 -36.15
C LYS A 653 -7.93 44.05 -36.29
N ILE A 654 -8.89 44.07 -37.21
CA ILE A 654 -9.81 45.22 -37.40
C ILE A 654 -10.63 45.47 -36.14
N ARG A 655 -11.11 44.42 -35.46
CA ARG A 655 -11.85 44.54 -34.20
C ARG A 655 -11.00 45.03 -33.03
N GLN A 656 -9.70 44.72 -33.01
CA GLN A 656 -8.77 45.20 -31.97
C GLN A 656 -8.32 46.66 -32.18
N HIS A 657 -8.43 47.19 -33.40
CA HIS A 657 -8.09 48.58 -33.73
C HIS A 657 -9.31 49.54 -33.64
N ARG A 658 -10.49 49.01 -33.31
CA ARG A 658 -11.69 49.77 -32.92
C ARG A 658 -11.81 49.76 -31.40
#